data_AF-A2BUT3-F1
#
_entry.id   AF-A2BUT3-F1
#
_cell.length_a   1.000
_cell.length_b   1.000
_cell.length_c   1.000
_cell.angle_alpha   90.00
_cell.angle_beta   90.00
_cell.angle_gamma   90.00
#
_symmetry.space_group_name_H-M   'P 1'
#
loop_
_entity.id
_entity.type
_entity.pdbx_description
1 polymer ?
#
loop_
_entity_poly.entity_id
_entity_poly.type
_entity_poly.pdbx_seq_one_letter_code
_entity_poly.pdbx_strand_id
1 'polypeptide(L)'
;MTINHLVLIGGGHTNVLLMRKWLMNPKLMPEIPISIISRDTDLVYSAMFPSVISKSISLNDSLIDIRSLAKKAKISFIQNEVLNIDFHLKKICLKNRPSIGYSKLVLNYGSQTKISGEFEDLVNNQIAFPIKPFFKAYELIKNEDKNDSEPEKPFIIVGSGLAAIEIAFALRKRWEKRSLKILCKTYKIDTKISKSLYRSNIELVKSLPVDYGKILLCTGNSSPLWVQSYNSELDSKGRFLTNQNLRLKNFSGIFATGDCAVIETSKRPSSGIFAVKALNILAANIQQDIKGKSLKRWYPQKIGLQIVNSYPRKIPKAFAFYGDVVFGPSFFLWYLKNKIDEGFIKKFRILEPKMNHKIREGEEMDCRGCAAKIPQNILNKSLRSAQLENFATSPEDAVQIYNNNQETILQSVDGFPALISDPWLNAKITVLHACSDLWACGAKLSSVQALISLPKVGKDFQSYLFTHCLKGIKTTVEEQGGELIGGHTFESRSLVDKPYSLGIDISLTVQGVLRNGAKPWFKSGMQKGDILLMSRPLGVGIFFAAQMQNINLKDSSEEIMKNLVKSQQPLIEQIYFLQDKFGETFINAATDITGYGFMGHLKEMIDSSNLSRKDNNLEPINVLLDLLAFKAYPGVFELIRKGVKSSLFESNKEIIDQILSEKPKNRIISFSKKNKVNSESFKEKISLLLDPQTCGPLLISCDPKYESFLNDEWYKVGEVIN
;
A
#
# COMPACT_ATOMS: atom_id res chain seq x y z
N MET A 1 -14.69 -1.74 -29.35
CA MET A 1 -14.61 -0.40 -28.73
C MET A 1 -13.36 -0.37 -27.86
N THR A 2 -12.47 0.62 -28.03
CA THR A 2 -11.20 0.69 -27.29
C THR A 2 -11.32 1.72 -26.17
N ILE A 3 -11.32 1.24 -24.92
CA ILE A 3 -11.41 2.06 -23.71
C ILE A 3 -10.38 3.19 -23.72
N ASN A 4 -10.82 4.45 -23.69
CA ASN A 4 -9.94 5.62 -23.70
C ASN A 4 -9.24 5.82 -22.33
N HIS A 5 -8.30 4.92 -22.02
CA HIS A 5 -7.55 4.84 -20.78
C HIS A 5 -6.06 4.69 -21.08
N LEU A 6 -5.24 5.53 -20.46
CA LEU A 6 -3.78 5.44 -20.51
C LEU A 6 -3.26 4.71 -19.28
N VAL A 7 -2.48 3.65 -19.51
CA VAL A 7 -1.85 2.89 -18.43
C VAL A 7 -0.33 3.06 -18.47
N LEU A 8 0.24 3.46 -17.34
CA LEU A 8 1.68 3.51 -17.10
C LEU A 8 2.11 2.21 -16.41
N ILE A 9 3.04 1.46 -16.99
CA ILE A 9 3.56 0.21 -16.42
C ILE A 9 4.89 0.48 -15.73
N GLY A 10 4.89 0.35 -14.41
CA GLY A 10 6.01 0.46 -13.50
C GLY A 10 6.38 1.89 -13.10
N GLY A 11 6.89 2.03 -11.88
CA GLY A 11 7.38 3.30 -11.34
C GLY A 11 8.82 3.63 -11.69
N GLY A 12 9.30 3.30 -12.90
CA GLY A 12 10.66 3.67 -13.31
C GLY A 12 10.87 5.19 -13.43
N HIS A 13 12.14 5.60 -13.59
CA HIS A 13 12.55 7.01 -13.59
C HIS A 13 11.73 7.90 -14.55
N THR A 14 11.40 7.42 -15.75
CA THR A 14 10.67 8.23 -16.72
C THR A 14 9.21 8.40 -16.31
N ASN A 15 8.57 7.36 -15.78
CA ASN A 15 7.19 7.45 -15.31
C ASN A 15 7.06 8.35 -14.08
N VAL A 16 7.95 8.25 -13.08
CA VAL A 16 7.91 9.16 -11.92
C VAL A 16 8.16 10.62 -12.33
N LEU A 17 9.07 10.86 -13.29
CA LEU A 17 9.29 12.20 -13.82
C LEU A 17 8.10 12.71 -14.65
N LEU A 18 7.40 11.83 -15.36
CA LEU A 18 6.19 12.15 -16.11
C LEU A 18 5.05 12.57 -15.18
N MET A 19 4.78 11.79 -14.14
CA MET A 19 3.79 12.14 -13.11
C MET A 19 4.14 13.46 -12.43
N ARG A 20 5.41 13.66 -12.07
CA ARG A 20 5.88 14.94 -11.54
C ARG A 20 5.66 16.09 -12.53
N LYS A 21 5.95 15.89 -13.81
CA LYS A 21 5.77 16.93 -14.84
C LYS A 21 4.31 17.34 -14.96
N TRP A 22 3.38 16.38 -14.92
CA TRP A 22 1.94 16.64 -14.91
C TRP A 22 1.48 17.31 -13.62
N LEU A 23 2.01 16.92 -12.46
CA LEU A 23 1.75 17.62 -11.20
C LEU A 23 2.16 19.10 -11.26
N MET A 24 3.37 19.38 -11.78
CA MET A 24 3.87 20.76 -11.90
C MET A 24 3.21 21.57 -13.01
N ASN A 25 2.68 20.91 -14.04
CA ASN A 25 1.99 21.55 -15.15
C ASN A 25 0.80 20.69 -15.61
N PRO A 26 -0.35 20.78 -14.92
CA PRO A 26 -1.52 19.94 -15.19
C PRO A 26 -2.06 20.05 -16.63
N LYS A 27 -1.84 21.18 -17.32
CA LYS A 27 -2.25 21.39 -18.72
C LYS A 27 -1.54 20.45 -19.71
N LEU A 28 -0.42 19.86 -19.31
CA LEU A 28 0.31 18.87 -20.11
C LEU A 28 -0.19 17.44 -19.87
N MET A 29 -1.02 17.22 -18.86
CA MET A 29 -1.65 15.93 -18.60
C MET A 29 -2.74 15.68 -19.65
N PRO A 30 -2.79 14.50 -20.29
CA PRO A 30 -3.88 14.17 -21.17
C PRO A 30 -5.25 14.21 -20.48
N GLU A 31 -6.29 14.67 -21.19
CA GLU A 31 -7.67 14.72 -20.73
C GLU A 31 -8.38 13.36 -20.84
N ILE A 32 -7.67 12.29 -20.49
CA ILE A 32 -8.22 10.94 -20.42
C ILE A 32 -7.91 10.36 -19.03
N PRO A 33 -8.66 9.33 -18.59
CA PRO A 33 -8.30 8.54 -17.43
C PRO A 33 -6.87 8.00 -17.52
N ILE A 34 -6.13 8.08 -16.40
CA ILE A 34 -4.75 7.60 -16.31
C ILE A 34 -4.61 6.71 -15.08
N SER A 35 -3.98 5.56 -15.24
CA SER A 35 -3.57 4.70 -14.14
C SER A 35 -2.09 4.36 -14.23
N ILE A 36 -1.46 4.12 -13.09
CA ILE A 36 -0.14 3.50 -13.00
C ILE A 36 -0.25 2.15 -12.30
N ILE A 37 0.34 1.12 -12.89
CA ILE A 37 0.45 -0.22 -12.32
C ILE A 37 1.90 -0.42 -11.89
N SER A 38 2.13 -0.66 -10.61
CA SER A 38 3.47 -0.91 -10.08
C SER A 38 3.39 -1.99 -9.00
N ARG A 39 4.33 -2.94 -9.00
CA ARG A 39 4.45 -3.92 -7.91
C ARG A 39 4.85 -3.23 -6.60
N ASP A 40 5.84 -2.35 -6.71
CA ASP A 40 6.46 -1.66 -5.60
C ASP A 40 5.81 -0.27 -5.42
N THR A 41 5.60 0.15 -4.17
CA THR A 41 5.12 1.51 -3.81
C THR A 41 6.22 2.56 -3.91
N ASP A 42 7.47 2.13 -3.87
CA ASP A 42 8.66 2.96 -3.89
C ASP A 42 9.61 2.60 -5.03
N LEU A 43 10.19 3.63 -5.65
CA LEU A 43 11.33 3.50 -6.54
C LEU A 43 12.61 3.80 -5.76
N VAL A 44 13.55 2.85 -5.72
CA VAL A 44 14.93 3.14 -5.31
C VAL A 44 15.63 3.91 -6.42
N TYR A 45 16.08 5.14 -6.14
CA TYR A 45 16.90 5.91 -7.07
C TYR A 45 18.29 5.28 -7.17
N SER A 46 18.44 4.41 -8.17
CA SER A 46 19.59 3.52 -8.34
C SER A 46 20.97 4.19 -8.28
N ALA A 47 21.10 5.47 -8.67
CA ALA A 47 22.37 6.20 -8.62
C ALA A 47 22.85 6.49 -7.19
N MET A 48 21.95 6.52 -6.20
CA MET A 48 22.26 6.69 -4.78
C MET A 48 22.37 5.35 -4.03
N PHE A 49 21.98 4.23 -4.64
CA PHE A 49 22.01 2.92 -3.98
C PHE A 49 23.40 2.50 -3.47
N PRO A 50 24.52 2.78 -4.17
CA PRO A 50 25.85 2.55 -3.60
C PRO A 50 26.11 3.36 -2.32
N SER A 51 25.56 4.58 -2.22
CA SER A 51 25.68 5.39 -1.00
C SER A 51 24.88 4.79 0.16
N VAL A 52 23.73 4.17 -0.11
CA VAL A 52 22.97 3.37 0.86
C VAL A 52 23.80 2.17 1.35
N ILE A 53 24.38 1.39 0.42
CA ILE A 53 25.21 0.22 0.77
C ILE A 53 26.38 0.64 1.66
N SER A 54 27.06 1.73 1.31
CA SER A 54 28.20 2.27 2.07
C SER A 54 27.84 2.88 3.44
N LYS A 55 26.56 2.84 3.85
CA LYS A 55 26.02 3.50 5.05
C LYS A 55 26.23 5.02 5.08
N SER A 56 26.45 5.65 3.92
CA SER A 56 26.61 7.12 3.84
C SER A 56 25.27 7.86 3.92
N ILE A 57 24.19 7.18 3.54
CA ILE A 57 22.80 7.66 3.64
C ILE A 57 21.90 6.47 4.05
N SER A 58 20.69 6.75 4.51
CA SER A 58 19.69 5.69 4.75
C SER A 58 19.08 5.20 3.43
N LEU A 59 18.46 4.01 3.44
CA LEU A 59 17.68 3.54 2.28
C LEU A 59 16.55 4.52 1.94
N ASN A 60 15.86 5.02 2.97
CA ASN A 60 14.77 5.99 2.85
C ASN A 60 15.19 7.26 2.11
N ASP A 61 16.46 7.68 2.26
CA ASP A 61 16.96 8.85 1.56
C ASP A 61 16.97 8.71 0.03
N SER A 62 17.03 7.47 -0.47
CA SER A 62 17.07 7.15 -1.90
C SER A 62 15.70 6.84 -2.51
N LEU A 63 14.63 6.82 -1.72
CA LEU A 63 13.31 6.39 -2.18
C LEU A 63 12.52 7.54 -2.83
N ILE A 64 11.78 7.19 -3.87
CA ILE A 64 10.74 8.04 -4.46
C ILE A 64 9.42 7.31 -4.29
N ASP A 65 8.50 7.92 -3.54
CA ASP A 65 7.17 7.35 -3.31
C ASP A 65 6.28 7.50 -4.55
N ILE A 66 6.03 6.38 -5.23
CA ILE A 66 5.25 6.31 -6.47
C ILE A 66 3.77 6.53 -6.16
N ARG A 67 3.26 5.96 -5.06
CA ARG A 67 1.84 6.01 -4.66
C ARG A 67 1.44 7.44 -4.34
N SER A 68 2.19 8.12 -3.48
CA SER A 68 1.99 9.52 -3.09
C SER A 68 2.10 10.44 -4.31
N LEU A 69 3.10 10.21 -5.17
CA LEU A 69 3.26 11.00 -6.38
C LEU A 69 2.09 10.82 -7.36
N ALA A 70 1.62 9.59 -7.57
CA ALA A 70 0.46 9.30 -8.41
C ALA A 70 -0.80 9.99 -7.87
N LYS A 71 -1.04 9.90 -6.55
CA LYS A 71 -2.16 10.57 -5.87
C LYS A 71 -2.12 12.08 -6.10
N LYS A 72 -1.00 12.74 -5.80
CA LYS A 72 -0.82 14.19 -6.00
C LYS A 72 -1.03 14.58 -7.46
N ALA A 73 -0.53 13.76 -8.40
CA ALA A 73 -0.70 13.96 -9.83
C ALA A 73 -2.10 13.57 -10.37
N LYS A 74 -3.05 13.19 -9.50
CA LYS A 74 -4.41 12.78 -9.85
C LYS A 74 -4.48 11.55 -10.78
N ILE A 75 -3.63 10.57 -10.52
CA ILE A 75 -3.50 9.31 -11.28
C ILE A 75 -3.91 8.15 -10.39
N SER A 76 -4.71 7.22 -10.91
CA SER A 76 -5.09 6.02 -10.14
C SER A 76 -3.87 5.11 -9.96
N PHE A 77 -3.56 4.75 -8.72
CA PHE A 77 -2.47 3.82 -8.39
C PHE A 77 -3.02 2.40 -8.21
N ILE A 78 -2.42 1.44 -8.89
CA ILE A 78 -2.75 0.01 -8.81
C ILE A 78 -1.50 -0.75 -8.40
N GLN A 79 -1.49 -1.24 -7.15
CA GLN A 79 -0.37 -2.02 -6.64
C GLN A 79 -0.52 -3.50 -7.03
N ASN A 80 0.15 -3.92 -8.11
CA ASN A 80 0.12 -5.31 -8.53
C ASN A 80 1.30 -5.66 -9.45
N GLU A 81 1.59 -6.96 -9.57
CA GLU A 81 2.59 -7.51 -10.47
C GLU A 81 1.98 -7.80 -11.85
N VAL A 82 2.65 -7.35 -12.91
CA VAL A 82 2.27 -7.65 -14.29
C VAL A 82 2.85 -9.00 -14.68
N LEU A 83 1.97 -9.97 -14.96
CA LEU A 83 2.34 -11.32 -15.38
C LEU A 83 2.48 -11.45 -16.88
N ASN A 84 1.68 -10.71 -17.65
CA ASN A 84 1.77 -10.66 -19.11
C ASN A 84 1.07 -9.40 -19.64
N ILE A 85 1.42 -8.94 -20.83
CA ILE A 85 0.65 -7.93 -21.56
C ILE A 85 0.42 -8.45 -22.96
N ASP A 86 -0.84 -8.56 -23.36
CA ASP A 86 -1.24 -8.85 -24.72
C ASP A 86 -1.42 -7.52 -25.47
N PHE A 87 -0.52 -7.25 -26.43
CA PHE A 87 -0.55 -6.01 -27.22
C PHE A 87 -1.63 -6.03 -28.31
N HIS A 88 -2.07 -7.20 -28.77
CA HIS A 88 -3.12 -7.33 -29.78
C HIS A 88 -4.51 -7.17 -29.15
N LEU A 89 -4.76 -7.88 -28.06
CA LEU A 89 -6.02 -7.78 -27.29
C LEU A 89 -6.09 -6.55 -26.39
N LYS A 90 -4.98 -5.80 -26.26
CA LYS A 90 -4.82 -4.64 -25.38
C LYS A 90 -5.24 -4.91 -23.93
N LYS A 91 -4.74 -6.04 -23.39
CA LYS A 91 -5.03 -6.49 -22.03
C LYS A 91 -3.73 -6.66 -21.24
N ILE A 92 -3.75 -6.21 -19.99
CA ILE A 92 -2.68 -6.38 -19.01
C ILE A 92 -3.14 -7.45 -18.03
N CYS A 93 -2.44 -8.59 -17.99
CA CYS A 93 -2.68 -9.66 -17.05
C CYS A 93 -1.91 -9.40 -15.75
N LEU A 94 -2.64 -9.43 -14.64
CA LEU A 94 -2.12 -9.11 -13.31
C LEU A 94 -2.20 -10.33 -12.40
N LYS A 95 -1.40 -10.35 -11.35
CA LYS A 95 -1.40 -11.44 -10.37
C LYS A 95 -2.68 -11.41 -9.51
N ASN A 96 -3.34 -12.57 -9.41
CA ASN A 96 -4.50 -12.83 -8.55
C ASN A 96 -5.67 -11.83 -8.72
N ARG A 97 -5.87 -11.30 -9.93
CA ARG A 97 -6.99 -10.42 -10.24
C ARG A 97 -7.31 -10.39 -11.74
N PRO A 98 -8.48 -9.88 -12.13
CA PRO A 98 -8.84 -9.73 -13.53
C PRO A 98 -7.88 -8.81 -14.31
N SER A 99 -7.75 -9.08 -15.62
CA SER A 99 -6.97 -8.25 -16.52
C SER A 99 -7.55 -6.85 -16.70
N ILE A 100 -6.68 -5.89 -17.00
CA ILE A 100 -7.00 -4.48 -17.24
C ILE A 100 -6.86 -4.17 -18.73
N GLY A 101 -7.90 -3.61 -19.34
CA GLY A 101 -7.85 -3.10 -20.70
C GLY A 101 -7.18 -1.73 -20.79
N TYR A 102 -6.61 -1.38 -21.94
CA TYR A 102 -6.04 -0.05 -22.18
C TYR A 102 -6.25 0.43 -23.63
N SER A 103 -6.22 1.74 -23.84
CA SER A 103 -6.08 2.33 -25.20
C SER A 103 -4.64 2.67 -25.53
N LYS A 104 -3.92 3.20 -24.53
CA LYS A 104 -2.55 3.67 -24.63
C LYS A 104 -1.74 3.07 -23.49
N LEU A 105 -0.48 2.77 -23.76
CA LEU A 105 0.40 2.11 -22.80
C LEU A 105 1.76 2.79 -22.78
N VAL A 106 2.34 2.98 -21.60
CA VAL A 106 3.72 3.43 -21.42
C VAL A 106 4.49 2.41 -20.59
N LEU A 107 5.43 1.73 -21.23
CA LEU A 107 6.30 0.75 -20.60
C LEU A 107 7.51 1.47 -19.97
N ASN A 108 7.64 1.40 -18.65
CA ASN A 108 8.78 1.89 -17.88
C ASN A 108 8.98 1.06 -16.60
N TYR A 109 8.87 -0.27 -16.71
CA TYR A 109 8.98 -1.21 -15.58
C TYR A 109 10.41 -1.49 -15.11
N GLY A 110 11.39 -0.75 -15.64
CA GLY A 110 12.79 -0.95 -15.31
C GLY A 110 13.34 -2.26 -15.87
N SER A 111 14.16 -2.94 -15.08
CA SER A 111 14.82 -4.18 -15.47
C SER A 111 15.07 -5.08 -14.26
N GLN A 112 15.35 -6.35 -14.51
CA GLN A 112 15.86 -7.31 -13.53
C GLN A 112 17.38 -7.47 -13.70
N THR A 113 18.03 -8.16 -12.77
CA THR A 113 19.43 -8.56 -12.94
C THR A 113 19.48 -9.80 -13.84
N LYS A 114 20.35 -9.78 -14.84
CA LYS A 114 20.60 -10.97 -15.67
C LYS A 114 21.29 -12.06 -14.85
N ILE A 115 20.65 -13.20 -14.64
CA ILE A 115 21.29 -14.37 -14.05
C ILE A 115 21.85 -15.21 -15.21
N SER A 116 23.15 -15.49 -15.19
CA SER A 116 23.77 -16.42 -16.15
C SER A 116 23.60 -17.84 -15.65
N GLY A 117 23.52 -18.83 -16.54
CA GLY A 117 23.32 -20.24 -16.19
C GLY A 117 24.28 -20.76 -15.11
N GLU A 118 25.55 -20.35 -15.14
CA GLU A 118 26.57 -20.72 -14.14
C GLU A 118 26.24 -20.27 -12.70
N PHE A 119 25.29 -19.35 -12.51
CA PHE A 119 24.85 -18.85 -11.20
C PHE A 119 23.41 -19.26 -10.85
N GLU A 120 22.67 -19.96 -11.72
CA GLU A 120 21.26 -20.29 -11.47
C GLU A 120 21.10 -21.19 -10.23
N ASP A 121 21.88 -22.27 -10.15
CA ASP A 121 21.88 -23.17 -8.98
C ASP A 121 22.31 -22.45 -7.70
N LEU A 122 23.27 -21.53 -7.81
CA LEU A 122 23.73 -20.74 -6.66
C LEU A 122 22.66 -19.75 -6.17
N VAL A 123 21.83 -19.22 -7.07
CA VAL A 123 20.67 -18.39 -6.69
C VAL A 123 19.59 -19.23 -6.02
N ASN A 124 19.29 -20.42 -6.57
CA ASN A 124 18.31 -21.34 -6.00
C ASN A 124 18.71 -21.81 -4.59
N ASN A 125 20.00 -22.06 -4.37
CA ASN A 125 20.56 -22.42 -3.07
C ASN A 125 20.85 -21.23 -2.14
N GLN A 126 20.40 -20.01 -2.50
CA GLN A 126 20.57 -18.79 -1.71
C GLN A 126 22.04 -18.44 -1.38
N ILE A 127 22.97 -18.83 -2.25
CA ILE A 127 24.40 -18.49 -2.16
C ILE A 127 24.68 -17.22 -2.96
N ALA A 128 24.13 -17.14 -4.17
CA ALA A 128 24.19 -15.96 -5.03
C ALA A 128 22.87 -15.18 -4.99
N PHE A 129 22.94 -13.87 -5.10
CA PHE A 129 21.74 -13.04 -5.17
C PHE A 129 21.88 -11.87 -6.12
N PRO A 130 20.81 -11.52 -6.85
CA PRO A 130 20.82 -10.40 -7.77
C PRO A 130 20.76 -9.05 -7.05
N ILE A 131 21.44 -8.04 -7.60
CA ILE A 131 21.37 -6.65 -7.10
C ILE A 131 19.96 -6.04 -7.22
N LYS A 132 19.14 -6.49 -8.18
CA LYS A 132 17.74 -6.09 -8.36
C LYS A 132 16.82 -7.29 -8.10
N PRO A 133 15.72 -7.13 -7.33
CA PRO A 133 15.21 -5.88 -6.76
C PRO A 133 16.06 -5.36 -5.59
N PHE A 134 16.26 -4.03 -5.54
CA PHE A 134 17.21 -3.37 -4.63
C PHE A 134 16.88 -3.58 -3.15
N PHE A 135 15.60 -3.60 -2.76
CA PHE A 135 15.19 -3.86 -1.37
C PHE A 135 15.67 -5.22 -0.88
N LYS A 136 15.42 -6.29 -1.66
CA LYS A 136 15.87 -7.65 -1.32
C LYS A 136 17.40 -7.73 -1.24
N ALA A 137 18.10 -7.11 -2.20
CA ALA A 137 19.56 -7.06 -2.17
C ALA A 137 20.10 -6.32 -0.95
N TYR A 138 19.47 -5.20 -0.56
CA TYR A 138 19.86 -4.43 0.62
C TYR A 138 19.68 -5.22 1.91
N GLU A 139 18.55 -5.90 2.12
CA GLU A 139 18.33 -6.74 3.31
C GLU A 139 19.34 -7.88 3.39
N LEU A 140 19.67 -8.53 2.27
CA LEU A 140 20.71 -9.56 2.23
C LEU A 140 22.10 -9.00 2.58
N ILE A 141 22.48 -7.84 2.03
CA ILE A 141 23.75 -7.17 2.37
C ILE A 141 23.76 -6.77 3.85
N LYS A 142 22.65 -6.27 4.39
CA LYS A 142 22.53 -5.89 5.80
C LYS A 142 22.69 -7.09 6.73
N ASN A 143 22.11 -8.24 6.38
CA ASN A 143 22.27 -9.49 7.15
C ASN A 143 23.70 -10.02 7.17
N GLU A 144 24.51 -9.65 6.18
CA GLU A 144 25.93 -10.00 6.07
C GLU A 144 26.85 -9.08 6.89
N ASP A 145 26.32 -8.03 7.53
CA ASP A 145 27.14 -7.12 8.39
C ASP A 145 27.81 -7.85 9.55
N LYS A 146 27.17 -8.89 10.09
CA LYS A 146 27.71 -9.70 11.18
C LYS A 146 28.96 -10.51 10.77
N ASN A 147 29.20 -10.65 9.47
CA ASN A 147 30.32 -11.41 8.90
C ASN A 147 31.48 -10.49 8.46
N ASP A 148 31.56 -9.25 8.94
CA ASP A 148 32.71 -8.37 8.68
C ASP A 148 33.93 -8.74 9.54
N SER A 149 34.60 -9.82 9.18
CA SER A 149 35.85 -10.25 9.83
C SER A 149 36.84 -10.83 8.82
N GLU A 150 38.13 -10.87 9.17
CA GLU A 150 39.20 -11.42 8.32
C GLU A 150 39.10 -12.93 8.06
N PRO A 151 38.74 -13.81 9.03
CA PRO A 151 38.63 -15.25 8.78
C PRO A 151 37.39 -15.64 7.98
N GLU A 152 36.44 -14.72 7.78
CA GLU A 152 35.23 -14.99 7.00
C GLU A 152 35.54 -15.16 5.52
N LYS A 153 34.79 -16.07 4.89
CA LYS A 153 34.94 -16.36 3.46
C LYS A 153 34.73 -15.11 2.61
N PRO A 154 35.47 -14.95 1.50
CA PRO A 154 35.42 -13.74 0.69
C PRO A 154 34.04 -13.54 0.09
N PHE A 155 33.55 -12.31 0.16
CA PHE A 155 32.31 -11.92 -0.51
C PHE A 155 32.60 -11.56 -1.97
N ILE A 156 31.85 -12.16 -2.90
CA ILE A 156 32.12 -12.06 -4.34
C ILE A 156 31.13 -11.10 -4.99
N ILE A 157 31.63 -10.13 -5.75
CA ILE A 157 30.82 -9.29 -6.63
C ILE A 157 31.04 -9.75 -8.07
N VAL A 158 29.97 -10.03 -8.81
CA VAL A 158 30.09 -10.48 -10.21
C VAL A 158 29.73 -9.34 -11.16
N GLY A 159 30.67 -8.96 -12.02
CA GLY A 159 30.43 -8.01 -13.11
C GLY A 159 31.60 -7.05 -13.38
N SER A 160 31.74 -6.64 -14.65
CA SER A 160 32.74 -5.65 -15.09
C SER A 160 32.17 -4.24 -15.31
N GLY A 161 30.88 -4.02 -15.03
CA GLY A 161 30.23 -2.74 -15.27
C GLY A 161 30.55 -1.70 -14.18
N LEU A 162 30.39 -0.41 -14.50
CA LEU A 162 30.58 0.69 -13.54
C LEU A 162 29.74 0.52 -12.26
N ALA A 163 28.52 -0.01 -12.37
CA ALA A 163 27.69 -0.32 -11.20
C ALA A 163 28.34 -1.37 -10.29
N ALA A 164 28.88 -2.46 -10.84
CA ALA A 164 29.56 -3.50 -10.05
C ALA A 164 30.79 -2.92 -9.31
N ILE A 165 31.55 -2.07 -10.00
CA ILE A 165 32.73 -1.38 -9.45
C ILE A 165 32.33 -0.44 -8.30
N GLU A 166 31.29 0.37 -8.49
CA GLU A 166 30.81 1.29 -7.45
C GLU A 166 30.29 0.55 -6.22
N ILE A 167 29.57 -0.56 -6.43
CA ILE A 167 29.08 -1.44 -5.37
C ILE A 167 30.25 -2.06 -4.61
N ALA A 168 31.31 -2.50 -5.29
CA ALA A 168 32.49 -3.05 -4.62
C ALA A 168 33.18 -2.00 -3.73
N PHE A 169 33.35 -0.75 -4.21
CA PHE A 169 33.85 0.33 -3.35
C PHE A 169 32.92 0.62 -2.16
N ALA A 170 31.60 0.61 -2.39
CA ALA A 170 30.62 0.84 -1.33
C ALA A 170 30.67 -0.26 -0.25
N LEU A 171 30.78 -1.53 -0.66
CA LEU A 171 30.92 -2.67 0.24
C LEU A 171 32.22 -2.61 1.03
N ARG A 172 33.33 -2.19 0.41
CA ARG A 172 34.59 -2.01 1.14
C ARG A 172 34.51 -0.92 2.22
N LYS A 173 33.73 0.13 2.00
CA LYS A 173 33.45 1.11 3.06
C LYS A 173 32.52 0.54 4.15
N ARG A 174 31.59 -0.33 3.78
CA ARG A 174 30.67 -0.98 4.71
C ARG A 174 31.36 -2.04 5.59
N TRP A 175 32.27 -2.80 4.99
CA TRP A 175 32.99 -3.93 5.59
C TRP A 175 34.49 -3.71 5.49
N GLU A 176 35.09 -3.37 6.62
CA GLU A 176 36.49 -2.96 6.66
C GLU A 176 37.45 -4.14 6.64
N LYS A 177 37.04 -5.28 7.19
CA LYS A 177 37.90 -6.44 7.46
C LYS A 177 37.65 -7.57 6.47
N ARG A 178 36.41 -7.76 6.03
CA ARG A 178 36.03 -8.87 5.15
C ARG A 178 36.80 -8.86 3.82
N SER A 179 37.24 -10.03 3.37
CA SER A 179 37.83 -10.16 2.03
C SER A 179 36.77 -9.91 0.94
N LEU A 180 37.09 -9.07 -0.06
CA LEU A 180 36.20 -8.72 -1.17
C LEU A 180 36.89 -9.02 -2.50
N LYS A 181 36.19 -9.74 -3.37
CA LYS A 181 36.68 -10.07 -4.72
C LYS A 181 35.65 -9.70 -5.78
N ILE A 182 36.11 -9.20 -6.92
CA ILE A 182 35.26 -8.96 -8.10
C ILE A 182 35.58 -10.02 -9.16
N LEU A 183 34.61 -10.88 -9.44
CA LEU A 183 34.64 -11.80 -10.57
C LEU A 183 34.27 -11.04 -11.84
N CYS A 184 35.26 -10.81 -12.71
CA CYS A 184 35.09 -9.94 -13.87
C CYS A 184 36.07 -10.26 -15.01
N LYS A 185 35.74 -9.75 -16.20
CA LYS A 185 36.66 -9.69 -17.33
C LYS A 185 37.58 -8.47 -17.13
N THR A 186 38.77 -8.70 -16.60
CA THR A 186 39.68 -7.62 -16.16
C THR A 186 40.08 -6.64 -17.25
N TYR A 187 40.20 -7.09 -18.51
CA TYR A 187 40.48 -6.22 -19.67
C TYR A 187 39.40 -5.16 -19.94
N LYS A 188 38.21 -5.29 -19.35
CA LYS A 188 37.12 -4.31 -19.46
C LYS A 188 37.18 -3.20 -18.42
N ILE A 189 38.13 -3.27 -17.48
CA ILE A 189 38.26 -2.31 -16.38
C ILE A 189 39.43 -1.37 -16.69
N ASP A 190 39.17 -0.07 -16.61
CA ASP A 190 40.21 0.96 -16.80
C ASP A 190 41.35 0.81 -15.77
N THR A 191 42.57 1.07 -16.22
CA THR A 191 43.78 0.89 -15.41
C THR A 191 43.81 1.75 -14.14
N LYS A 192 43.24 2.97 -14.17
CA LYS A 192 43.17 3.85 -12.99
C LYS A 192 42.21 3.27 -11.95
N ILE A 193 41.09 2.69 -12.40
CA ILE A 193 40.14 2.00 -11.51
C ILE A 193 40.78 0.78 -10.88
N SER A 194 41.44 -0.07 -11.68
CA SER A 194 42.10 -1.28 -11.19
C SER A 194 43.12 -0.96 -10.09
N LYS A 195 43.92 0.10 -10.27
CA LYS A 195 44.84 0.61 -9.23
C LYS A 195 44.10 1.06 -7.96
N SER A 196 42.94 1.70 -8.11
CA SER A 196 42.14 2.17 -6.97
C SER A 196 41.45 1.02 -6.21
N LEU A 197 41.00 -0.01 -6.92
CA LEU A 197 40.44 -1.24 -6.33
C LEU A 197 41.50 -1.98 -5.52
N TYR A 198 42.70 -2.17 -6.09
CA TYR A 198 43.84 -2.76 -5.39
C TYR A 198 44.19 -2.00 -4.11
N ARG A 199 44.30 -0.67 -4.18
CA ARG A 199 44.55 0.19 -3.01
C ARG A 199 43.45 0.16 -1.95
N SER A 200 42.27 -0.32 -2.30
CA SER A 200 41.14 -0.49 -1.39
C SER A 200 41.02 -1.94 -0.90
N ASN A 201 42.04 -2.79 -1.11
CA ASN A 201 42.02 -4.21 -0.77
C ASN A 201 40.82 -4.95 -1.41
N ILE A 202 40.49 -4.63 -2.66
CA ILE A 202 39.49 -5.35 -3.46
C ILE A 202 40.22 -6.09 -4.57
N GLU A 203 40.16 -7.43 -4.53
CA GLU A 203 40.86 -8.29 -5.47
C GLU A 203 40.05 -8.49 -6.76
N LEU A 204 40.71 -8.52 -7.92
CA LEU A 204 40.07 -8.87 -9.19
C LEU A 204 40.38 -10.32 -9.53
N VAL A 205 39.34 -11.14 -9.77
CA VAL A 205 39.49 -12.56 -10.10
C VAL A 205 38.85 -12.89 -11.45
N LYS A 206 39.43 -13.86 -12.16
CA LYS A 206 38.97 -14.32 -13.49
C LYS A 206 38.00 -15.50 -13.44
N SER A 207 38.06 -16.29 -12.37
CA SER A 207 37.21 -17.45 -12.09
C SER A 207 36.71 -17.38 -10.65
N LEU A 208 35.59 -18.07 -10.36
CA LEU A 208 35.09 -18.19 -9.00
C LEU A 208 36.12 -18.99 -8.17
N PRO A 209 36.59 -18.48 -7.02
CA PRO A 209 37.55 -19.20 -6.18
C PRO A 209 36.90 -20.44 -5.56
N VAL A 210 37.72 -21.37 -5.05
CA VAL A 210 37.19 -22.59 -4.38
C VAL A 210 36.58 -22.26 -3.03
N ASP A 211 37.16 -21.31 -2.30
CA ASP A 211 36.65 -20.84 -1.02
C ASP A 211 36.03 -19.45 -1.17
N TYR A 212 34.70 -19.39 -1.12
CA TYR A 212 33.90 -18.16 -1.20
C TYR A 212 32.70 -18.20 -0.27
N GLY A 213 32.30 -17.01 0.16
CA GLY A 213 31.08 -16.79 0.93
C GLY A 213 29.89 -16.51 0.01
N LYS A 214 29.12 -15.47 0.32
CA LYS A 214 27.98 -15.07 -0.52
C LYS A 214 28.43 -14.32 -1.78
N ILE A 215 27.59 -14.37 -2.81
CA ILE A 215 27.83 -13.76 -4.12
C ILE A 215 26.74 -12.72 -4.44
N LEU A 216 27.14 -11.53 -4.86
CA LEU A 216 26.26 -10.48 -5.37
C LEU A 216 26.40 -10.31 -6.88
N LEU A 217 25.31 -10.56 -7.62
CA LEU A 217 25.29 -10.49 -9.07
C LEU A 217 24.98 -9.06 -9.54
N CYS A 218 25.97 -8.42 -10.16
CA CYS A 218 25.88 -7.12 -10.83
C CYS A 218 26.08 -7.28 -12.37
N THR A 219 25.50 -8.35 -12.90
CA THR A 219 25.71 -8.94 -14.24
C THR A 219 24.91 -8.29 -15.37
N GLY A 220 24.45 -7.05 -15.17
CA GLY A 220 23.69 -6.28 -16.14
C GLY A 220 22.17 -6.49 -16.05
N ASN A 221 21.45 -5.85 -16.97
CA ASN A 221 20.00 -5.79 -16.97
C ASN A 221 19.40 -6.89 -17.87
N SER A 222 18.29 -7.49 -17.42
CA SER A 222 17.39 -8.35 -18.19
C SER A 222 15.95 -7.82 -18.09
N SER A 223 15.09 -8.27 -19.01
CA SER A 223 13.66 -7.97 -18.95
C SER A 223 12.90 -9.05 -18.15
N PRO A 224 11.71 -8.72 -17.59
CA PRO A 224 10.80 -9.71 -17.02
C PRO A 224 10.47 -10.84 -18.00
N LEU A 225 10.17 -12.03 -17.48
CA LEU A 225 9.93 -13.24 -18.27
C LEU A 225 8.88 -13.06 -19.37
N TRP A 226 7.78 -12.37 -19.08
CA TRP A 226 6.69 -12.18 -20.04
C TRP A 226 7.10 -11.43 -21.31
N VAL A 227 8.14 -10.59 -21.22
CA VAL A 227 8.66 -9.82 -22.36
C VAL A 227 9.27 -10.74 -23.42
N GLN A 228 9.77 -11.92 -23.01
CA GLN A 228 10.39 -12.89 -23.92
C GLN A 228 9.42 -13.43 -24.98
N SER A 229 8.11 -13.32 -24.77
CA SER A 229 7.11 -13.66 -25.79
C SER A 229 7.16 -12.74 -27.03
N TYR A 230 7.82 -11.59 -26.94
CA TYR A 230 7.95 -10.59 -28.01
C TYR A 230 9.34 -10.54 -28.63
N ASN A 231 10.08 -11.66 -28.70
CA ASN A 231 11.48 -11.70 -29.12
C ASN A 231 11.80 -10.92 -30.42
N SER A 232 10.89 -10.89 -31.40
CA SER A 232 11.07 -10.12 -32.65
C SER A 232 11.10 -8.60 -32.46
N GLU A 233 10.55 -8.11 -31.35
CA GLU A 233 10.49 -6.69 -30.99
C GLU A 233 11.63 -6.28 -30.03
N LEU A 234 12.54 -7.19 -29.69
CA LEU A 234 13.60 -6.96 -28.70
C LEU A 234 14.98 -6.80 -29.35
N ASP A 235 15.86 -6.05 -28.69
CA ASP A 235 17.29 -6.11 -28.96
C ASP A 235 17.93 -7.35 -28.31
N SER A 236 19.22 -7.59 -28.59
CA SER A 236 19.98 -8.70 -28.02
C SER A 236 20.15 -8.65 -26.49
N LYS A 237 19.68 -7.58 -25.83
CA LYS A 237 19.66 -7.42 -24.37
C LYS A 237 18.26 -7.55 -23.80
N GLY A 238 17.27 -7.94 -24.61
CA GLY A 238 15.88 -8.11 -24.21
C GLY A 238 15.10 -6.81 -24.05
N ARG A 239 15.56 -5.69 -24.60
CA ARG A 239 14.86 -4.39 -24.52
C ARG A 239 14.00 -4.16 -25.75
N PHE A 240 12.82 -3.58 -25.56
CA PHE A 240 11.93 -3.24 -26.66
C PHE A 240 12.56 -2.24 -27.64
N LEU A 241 12.44 -2.56 -28.93
CA LEU A 241 12.83 -1.70 -30.03
C LEU A 241 11.76 -0.63 -30.27
N THR A 242 12.20 0.62 -30.26
CA THR A 242 11.34 1.78 -30.52
C THR A 242 11.81 2.55 -31.74
N ASN A 243 10.88 3.26 -32.37
CA ASN A 243 11.21 4.30 -33.34
C ASN A 243 11.69 5.59 -32.64
N GLN A 244 12.09 6.60 -33.42
CA GLN A 244 12.55 7.89 -32.88
C GLN A 244 11.45 8.67 -32.14
N ASN A 245 10.18 8.25 -32.25
CA ASN A 245 9.06 8.82 -31.51
C ASN A 245 8.80 8.11 -30.17
N LEU A 246 9.67 7.17 -29.76
CA LEU A 246 9.55 6.35 -28.53
C LEU A 246 8.41 5.33 -28.55
N ARG A 247 7.81 5.07 -29.72
CA ARG A 247 6.73 4.11 -29.90
C ARG A 247 7.31 2.76 -30.34
N LEU A 248 6.68 1.66 -29.93
CA LEU A 248 6.94 0.36 -30.54
C LEU A 248 6.64 0.41 -32.04
N LYS A 249 7.43 -0.31 -32.84
CA LYS A 249 7.36 -0.26 -34.31
C LYS A 249 6.05 -0.85 -34.82
N ASN A 250 5.68 -2.01 -34.30
CA ASN A 250 4.55 -2.81 -34.77
C ASN A 250 3.28 -2.61 -33.94
N PHE A 251 3.33 -1.81 -32.87
CA PHE A 251 2.19 -1.59 -31.98
C PHE A 251 1.89 -0.10 -31.81
N SER A 252 0.74 0.34 -32.33
CA SER A 252 0.26 1.71 -32.18
C SER A 252 -0.22 1.98 -30.75
N GLY A 253 -0.03 3.21 -30.27
CA GLY A 253 -0.43 3.61 -28.92
C GLY A 253 0.42 3.04 -27.77
N ILE A 254 1.50 2.31 -28.06
CA ILE A 254 2.42 1.75 -27.05
C ILE A 254 3.76 2.46 -27.11
N PHE A 255 4.10 3.17 -26.02
CA PHE A 255 5.38 3.82 -25.82
C PHE A 255 6.25 3.00 -24.88
N ALA A 256 7.57 3.01 -25.09
CA ALA A 256 8.51 2.35 -24.19
C ALA A 256 9.74 3.24 -23.97
N THR A 257 10.17 3.39 -22.72
CA THR A 257 11.29 4.26 -22.35
C THR A 257 12.07 3.71 -21.16
N GLY A 258 13.26 4.27 -20.90
CA GLY A 258 14.09 3.85 -19.77
C GLY A 258 14.84 2.56 -20.05
N ASP A 259 15.07 1.76 -19.01
CA ASP A 259 15.91 0.55 -19.10
C ASP A 259 15.27 -0.56 -19.95
N CYS A 260 13.95 -0.54 -20.14
CA CYS A 260 13.24 -1.56 -20.90
C CYS A 260 13.19 -1.32 -22.42
N ALA A 261 13.73 -0.20 -22.92
CA ALA A 261 13.60 0.18 -24.33
C ALA A 261 14.88 0.75 -24.93
N VAL A 262 14.97 0.69 -26.26
CA VAL A 262 16.06 1.28 -27.04
C VAL A 262 15.54 1.75 -28.40
N ILE A 263 16.07 2.87 -28.90
CA ILE A 263 15.76 3.34 -30.26
C ILE A 263 16.55 2.49 -31.26
N GLU A 264 15.85 1.84 -32.19
CA GLU A 264 16.43 0.90 -33.18
C GLU A 264 17.58 1.55 -33.98
N THR A 265 17.33 2.75 -34.52
CA THR A 265 18.27 3.52 -35.35
C THR A 265 19.34 4.27 -34.55
N SER A 266 19.27 4.26 -33.22
CA SER A 266 20.17 5.03 -32.34
C SER A 266 20.34 4.35 -31.00
N LYS A 267 20.89 3.12 -31.02
CA LYS A 267 21.05 2.30 -29.81
C LYS A 267 21.93 3.01 -28.78
N ARG A 268 21.42 3.08 -27.53
CA ARG A 268 22.13 3.63 -26.37
C ARG A 268 22.14 2.60 -25.23
N PRO A 269 23.14 2.65 -24.33
CA PRO A 269 23.14 1.80 -23.14
C PRO A 269 21.99 2.17 -22.20
N SER A 270 21.60 1.22 -21.36
CA SER A 270 20.66 1.43 -20.26
C SER A 270 21.25 2.47 -19.30
N SER A 271 20.61 3.63 -19.17
CA SER A 271 21.10 4.69 -18.28
C SER A 271 19.98 5.67 -17.95
N GLY A 272 19.95 6.09 -16.69
CA GLY A 272 19.06 7.15 -16.21
C GLY A 272 19.20 8.47 -17.00
N ILE A 273 20.37 8.76 -17.58
CA ILE A 273 20.62 9.98 -18.36
C ILE A 273 19.68 10.05 -19.57
N PHE A 274 19.57 8.95 -20.32
CA PHE A 274 18.70 8.87 -21.49
C PHE A 274 17.22 8.80 -21.08
N ALA A 275 16.92 8.07 -20.00
CA ALA A 275 15.57 7.96 -19.45
C ALA A 275 14.99 9.33 -19.04
N VAL A 276 15.80 10.18 -18.40
CA VAL A 276 15.43 11.55 -18.00
C VAL A 276 15.24 12.45 -19.23
N LYS A 277 16.14 12.36 -20.22
CA LYS A 277 16.11 13.21 -21.42
C LYS A 277 14.95 12.88 -22.37
N ALA A 278 14.48 11.63 -22.38
CA ALA A 278 13.33 11.21 -23.18
C ALA A 278 11.99 11.84 -22.71
N LEU A 279 11.92 12.32 -21.46
CA LEU A 279 10.69 12.77 -20.80
C LEU A 279 9.87 13.77 -21.62
N ASN A 280 10.51 14.83 -22.13
CA ASN A 280 9.80 15.90 -22.81
C ASN A 280 9.18 15.43 -24.13
N ILE A 281 9.88 14.54 -24.84
CA ILE A 281 9.38 13.95 -26.08
C ILE A 281 8.26 12.96 -25.77
N LEU A 282 8.43 12.11 -24.76
CA LEU A 282 7.39 11.17 -24.33
C LEU A 282 6.10 11.91 -23.96
N ALA A 283 6.17 12.93 -23.10
CA ALA A 283 5.02 13.71 -22.67
C ALA A 283 4.29 14.37 -23.86
N ALA A 284 5.04 14.97 -24.79
CA ALA A 284 4.48 15.58 -25.98
C ALA A 284 3.82 14.54 -26.91
N ASN A 285 4.48 13.40 -27.12
CA ASN A 285 3.99 12.36 -28.02
C ASN A 285 2.76 11.63 -27.47
N ILE A 286 2.67 11.41 -26.16
CA ILE A 286 1.44 10.87 -25.55
C ILE A 286 0.26 11.81 -25.85
N GLN A 287 0.44 13.12 -25.66
CA GLN A 287 -0.62 14.09 -25.91
C GLN A 287 -0.96 14.20 -27.40
N GLN A 288 0.03 14.16 -28.29
CA GLN A 288 -0.19 14.18 -29.74
C GLN A 288 -0.90 12.91 -30.22
N ASP A 289 -0.49 11.74 -29.75
CA ASP A 289 -1.07 10.45 -30.12
C ASP A 289 -2.53 10.31 -29.68
N ILE A 290 -2.89 10.87 -28.51
CA ILE A 290 -4.29 10.95 -28.04
C ILE A 290 -5.09 11.94 -28.89
N LYS A 291 -4.48 13.03 -29.35
CA LYS A 291 -5.11 14.03 -30.22
C LYS A 291 -5.09 13.67 -31.71
N GLY A 292 -4.57 12.50 -32.09
CA GLY A 292 -4.41 12.09 -33.49
C GLY A 292 -3.42 12.96 -34.30
N LYS A 293 -2.48 13.63 -33.63
CA LYS A 293 -1.48 14.52 -34.26
C LYS A 293 -0.16 13.79 -34.54
N SER A 294 0.63 14.33 -35.47
CA SER A 294 1.97 13.82 -35.81
C SER A 294 2.92 13.85 -34.61
N LEU A 295 3.63 12.75 -34.38
CA LEU A 295 4.55 12.58 -33.24
C LEU A 295 5.91 13.27 -33.47
N LYS A 296 6.50 13.82 -32.41
CA LYS A 296 7.86 14.41 -32.42
C LYS A 296 8.94 13.35 -32.35
N ARG A 297 10.03 13.55 -33.08
CA ARG A 297 11.21 12.67 -33.08
C ARG A 297 12.20 13.09 -31.99
N TRP A 298 12.94 12.12 -31.46
CA TRP A 298 14.03 12.32 -30.51
C TRP A 298 15.31 11.67 -31.01
N TYR A 299 16.41 12.40 -30.87
CA TYR A 299 17.75 11.94 -31.20
C TYR A 299 18.61 11.96 -29.93
N PRO A 300 18.81 10.80 -29.27
CA PRO A 300 19.60 10.77 -28.05
C PRO A 300 21.08 11.04 -28.37
N GLN A 301 21.71 11.90 -27.56
CA GLN A 301 23.17 12.10 -27.59
C GLN A 301 23.92 10.77 -27.52
N LYS A 302 25.12 10.68 -28.11
CA LYS A 302 25.91 9.43 -28.14
C LYS A 302 26.50 9.09 -26.77
N ILE A 303 27.00 10.10 -26.07
CA ILE A 303 27.77 9.95 -24.83
C ILE A 303 27.02 10.64 -23.68
N GLY A 304 27.05 10.03 -22.49
CA GLY A 304 26.57 10.64 -21.26
C GLY A 304 27.66 10.60 -20.20
N LEU A 305 27.75 11.66 -19.39
CA LEU A 305 28.66 11.71 -18.25
C LEU A 305 28.20 10.72 -17.18
N GLN A 306 29.05 9.74 -16.85
CA GLN A 306 28.82 8.79 -15.76
C GLN A 306 29.82 9.08 -14.64
N ILE A 307 29.37 9.08 -13.38
CA ILE A 307 30.24 9.33 -12.23
C ILE A 307 30.10 8.15 -11.27
N VAL A 308 31.24 7.59 -10.85
CA VAL A 308 31.33 6.41 -9.97
C VAL A 308 32.05 6.82 -8.70
N ASN A 309 31.39 6.68 -7.56
CA ASN A 309 32.02 6.95 -6.28
C ASN A 309 33.10 5.89 -5.97
N SER A 310 34.23 6.39 -5.50
CA SER A 310 35.19 5.63 -4.72
C SER A 310 35.02 6.04 -3.25
N TYR A 311 35.02 5.08 -2.33
CA TYR A 311 34.77 5.35 -0.92
C TYR A 311 36.05 5.13 -0.07
N PRO A 312 37.14 5.89 -0.30
CA PRO A 312 38.34 5.75 0.52
C PRO A 312 38.10 6.25 1.96
N ARG A 313 38.89 5.75 2.92
CA ARG A 313 38.70 6.03 4.35
C ARG A 313 38.74 7.51 4.76
N LYS A 314 39.55 8.33 4.09
CA LYS A 314 39.78 9.74 4.49
C LYS A 314 38.82 10.73 3.82
N ILE A 315 38.94 10.90 2.51
CA ILE A 315 38.23 11.95 1.76
C ILE A 315 37.47 11.28 0.61
N PRO A 316 36.15 11.44 0.49
CA PRO A 316 35.38 10.82 -0.58
C PRO A 316 35.85 11.33 -1.95
N LYS A 317 35.93 10.43 -2.93
CA LYS A 317 36.38 10.76 -4.29
C LYS A 317 35.52 10.05 -5.31
N ALA A 318 35.48 10.52 -6.54
CA ALA A 318 34.80 9.81 -7.62
C ALA A 318 35.61 9.83 -8.92
N PHE A 319 35.34 8.85 -9.76
CA PHE A 319 35.76 8.81 -11.16
C PHE A 319 34.65 9.32 -12.05
N ALA A 320 35.00 10.02 -13.13
CA ALA A 320 34.05 10.42 -14.16
C ALA A 320 34.44 9.85 -15.51
N PHE A 321 33.44 9.38 -16.25
CA PHE A 321 33.56 8.75 -17.55
C PHE A 321 32.79 9.58 -18.57
N TYR A 322 33.47 9.96 -19.65
CA TYR A 322 32.87 10.61 -20.80
C TYR A 322 33.36 9.91 -22.07
N GLY A 323 32.61 8.90 -22.49
CA GLY A 323 33.07 7.96 -23.52
C GLY A 323 34.21 7.12 -22.95
N ASP A 324 35.31 7.02 -23.69
CA ASP A 324 36.50 6.25 -23.28
C ASP A 324 37.44 7.05 -22.36
N VAL A 325 37.16 8.32 -22.12
CA VAL A 325 37.99 9.19 -21.27
C VAL A 325 37.60 9.05 -19.80
N VAL A 326 38.59 8.74 -18.96
CA VAL A 326 38.45 8.55 -17.51
C VAL A 326 39.18 9.64 -16.72
N PHE A 327 38.42 10.40 -15.94
CA PHE A 327 38.90 11.44 -15.02
C PHE A 327 38.83 10.98 -13.56
N GLY A 328 39.73 11.52 -12.71
CA GLY A 328 39.75 11.25 -11.28
C GLY A 328 40.73 10.14 -10.84
N PRO A 329 40.66 9.68 -9.57
CA PRO A 329 39.60 10.00 -8.61
C PRO A 329 39.78 11.38 -7.95
N SER A 330 38.72 12.18 -7.86
CA SER A 330 38.75 13.53 -7.28
C SER A 330 37.58 13.81 -6.35
N PHE A 331 37.80 14.62 -5.32
CA PHE A 331 36.76 15.12 -4.41
C PHE A 331 35.72 15.98 -5.15
N PHE A 332 36.15 16.83 -6.09
CA PHE A 332 35.23 17.69 -6.85
C PHE A 332 34.25 16.88 -7.71
N LEU A 333 34.69 15.74 -8.25
CA LEU A 333 33.82 14.82 -9.00
C LEU A 333 32.79 14.15 -8.08
N TRP A 334 33.20 13.76 -6.87
CA TRP A 334 32.29 13.23 -5.85
C TRP A 334 31.25 14.29 -5.46
N TYR A 335 31.69 15.52 -5.20
CA TYR A 335 30.81 16.64 -4.87
C TYR A 335 29.79 16.91 -5.99
N LEU A 336 30.24 16.88 -7.26
CA LEU A 336 29.36 17.02 -8.41
C LEU A 336 28.30 15.92 -8.46
N LYS A 337 28.68 14.64 -8.29
CA LYS A 337 27.73 13.52 -8.26
C LYS A 337 26.73 13.69 -7.12
N ASN A 338 27.20 13.99 -5.92
CA ASN A 338 26.34 14.19 -4.76
C ASN A 338 25.33 15.32 -5.01
N LYS A 339 25.77 16.44 -5.60
CA LYS A 339 24.89 17.56 -5.97
C LYS A 339 23.86 17.17 -7.04
N ILE A 340 24.23 16.37 -8.04
CA ILE A 340 23.31 15.88 -9.07
C ILE A 340 22.25 14.95 -8.46
N ASP A 341 22.69 13.99 -7.65
CA ASP A 341 21.83 12.96 -7.07
C ASP A 341 20.89 13.53 -6.01
N GLU A 342 21.39 14.33 -5.08
CA GLU A 342 20.56 15.07 -4.14
C GLU A 342 19.60 16.01 -4.87
N GLY A 343 20.08 16.72 -5.91
CA GLY A 343 19.26 17.60 -6.72
C GLY A 343 18.14 16.85 -7.45
N PHE A 344 18.35 15.58 -7.80
CA PHE A 344 17.32 14.73 -8.39
C PHE A 344 16.27 14.34 -7.34
N ILE A 345 16.68 13.78 -6.20
CA ILE A 345 15.75 13.37 -5.14
C ILE A 345 14.99 14.56 -4.54
N LYS A 346 15.66 15.71 -4.35
CA LYS A 346 15.04 16.95 -3.86
C LYS A 346 13.84 17.38 -4.72
N LYS A 347 13.83 17.10 -6.02
CA LYS A 347 12.67 17.38 -6.90
C LYS A 347 11.40 16.64 -6.50
N PHE A 348 11.52 15.52 -5.80
CA PHE A 348 10.41 14.70 -5.32
C PHE A 348 10.09 15.00 -3.85
N ARG A 349 11.09 15.36 -3.03
CA ARG A 349 10.88 15.81 -1.63
C ARG A 349 10.25 17.19 -1.53
N ILE A 350 10.57 18.14 -2.42
CA ILE A 350 10.00 19.51 -2.44
C ILE A 350 8.48 19.51 -2.76
N LEU A 351 7.94 18.37 -3.22
CA LEU A 351 6.51 18.16 -3.38
C LEU A 351 5.82 17.73 -2.07
N GLU A 352 6.57 17.49 -1.00
CA GLU A 352 6.04 17.53 0.35
C GLU A 352 5.87 19.00 0.71
N PRO A 353 4.65 19.47 1.00
CA PRO A 353 4.46 20.85 1.36
C PRO A 353 5.39 21.16 2.54
N LYS A 354 6.12 22.29 2.47
CA LYS A 354 6.53 22.98 3.70
C LYS A 354 5.25 23.11 4.52
N MET A 355 5.28 22.74 5.80
CA MET A 355 4.16 22.94 6.73
C MET A 355 3.83 24.43 6.86
N ASN A 356 3.22 25.00 5.83
CA ASN A 356 2.39 26.18 5.92
C ASN A 356 0.97 25.62 5.86
N HIS A 357 0.48 25.18 7.02
CA HIS A 357 -0.95 25.06 7.25
C HIS A 357 -1.56 26.45 7.10
N LYS A 358 -1.87 26.82 5.87
CA LYS A 358 -3.13 27.49 5.59
C LYS A 358 -3.99 26.47 4.86
N ILE A 359 -4.51 25.50 5.64
CA ILE A 359 -5.90 25.10 5.38
C ILE A 359 -6.64 26.43 5.31
N ARG A 360 -7.29 26.75 4.19
CA ARG A 360 -8.15 27.92 4.16
C ARG A 360 -9.10 27.75 5.34
N GLU A 361 -9.04 28.66 6.32
CA GLU A 361 -9.99 28.67 7.43
C GLU A 361 -11.40 28.57 6.83
N GLY A 362 -12.07 27.43 7.04
CA GLY A 362 -13.42 27.15 6.52
C GLY A 362 -13.58 26.05 5.46
N GLU A 363 -12.51 25.42 4.92
CA GLU A 363 -12.66 24.20 4.09
C GLU A 363 -12.45 22.95 4.97
N GLU A 364 -13.55 22.36 5.45
CA GLU A 364 -13.54 21.04 6.12
C GLU A 364 -13.14 19.93 5.13
N MET A 365 -12.42 18.91 5.60
CA MET A 365 -12.02 17.79 4.76
C MET A 365 -13.14 16.76 4.66
N ASP A 366 -13.65 16.53 3.45
CA ASP A 366 -14.55 15.42 3.16
C ASP A 366 -13.79 14.09 3.19
N CYS A 367 -13.79 13.43 4.35
CA CYS A 367 -13.20 12.09 4.46
C CYS A 367 -14.06 11.05 3.71
N ARG A 368 -13.40 9.97 3.29
CA ARG A 368 -13.97 8.84 2.53
C ARG A 368 -14.07 7.60 3.43
N GLY A 369 -14.59 6.49 2.90
CA GLY A 369 -14.84 5.32 3.73
C GLY A 369 -15.91 5.60 4.78
N CYS A 370 -15.82 4.94 5.93
CA CYS A 370 -16.81 5.10 7.01
C CYS A 370 -16.75 6.47 7.70
N ALA A 371 -15.66 7.22 7.50
CA ALA A 371 -15.57 8.61 7.95
C ALA A 371 -16.52 9.57 7.20
N ALA A 372 -17.17 9.11 6.12
CA ALA A 372 -18.21 9.84 5.41
C ALA A 372 -19.62 9.69 6.03
N LYS A 373 -19.79 8.89 7.11
CA LYS A 373 -21.08 8.77 7.82
C LYS A 373 -21.48 10.14 8.41
N ILE A 374 -22.79 10.35 8.61
CA ILE A 374 -23.28 11.51 9.36
C ILE A 374 -23.01 11.33 10.86
N PRO A 375 -22.90 12.42 11.64
CA PRO A 375 -22.80 12.33 13.10
C PRO A 375 -23.93 11.52 13.74
N GLN A 376 -23.59 10.68 14.74
CA GLN A 376 -24.53 9.77 15.40
C GLN A 376 -25.71 10.50 16.08
N ASN A 377 -25.44 11.66 16.67
CA ASN A 377 -26.46 12.51 17.30
C ASN A 377 -27.51 13.02 16.27
N ILE A 378 -27.07 13.40 15.06
CA ILE A 378 -27.93 13.82 13.95
C ILE A 378 -28.76 12.63 13.45
N LEU A 379 -28.14 11.45 13.29
CA LEU A 379 -28.85 10.24 12.91
C LEU A 379 -29.95 9.90 13.92
N ASN A 380 -29.60 9.78 15.20
CA ASN A 380 -30.54 9.40 16.27
C ASN A 380 -31.68 10.42 16.42
N LYS A 381 -31.39 11.72 16.29
CA LYS A 381 -32.41 12.77 16.29
C LYS A 381 -33.37 12.61 15.10
N SER A 382 -32.83 12.31 13.92
CA SER A 382 -33.64 12.14 12.70
C SER A 382 -34.53 10.90 12.79
N LEU A 383 -34.02 9.78 13.29
CA LEU A 383 -34.79 8.56 13.52
C LEU A 383 -35.97 8.80 14.50
N ARG A 384 -35.71 9.45 15.63
CA ARG A 384 -36.78 9.84 16.58
C ARG A 384 -37.80 10.77 15.93
N SER A 385 -37.34 11.75 15.15
CA SER A 385 -38.24 12.67 14.46
C SER A 385 -39.11 11.96 13.40
N ALA A 386 -38.62 10.86 12.85
CA ALA A 386 -39.34 10.00 11.91
C ALA A 386 -40.17 8.90 12.57
N GLN A 387 -40.32 8.89 13.91
CA GLN A 387 -41.06 7.87 14.67
C GLN A 387 -40.47 6.46 14.52
N LEU A 388 -39.14 6.40 14.49
CA LEU A 388 -38.32 5.20 14.37
C LEU A 388 -37.43 5.03 15.62
N GLU A 389 -38.01 5.27 16.81
CA GLU A 389 -37.28 5.34 18.09
C GLU A 389 -36.46 4.09 18.37
N ASN A 390 -37.00 2.90 18.08
CA ASN A 390 -36.32 1.63 18.35
C ASN A 390 -34.95 1.54 17.66
N PHE A 391 -34.82 2.07 16.43
CA PHE A 391 -33.56 2.10 15.69
C PHE A 391 -32.54 3.08 16.28
N ALA A 392 -32.99 4.06 17.07
CA ALA A 392 -32.13 5.02 17.76
C ALA A 392 -31.74 4.58 19.18
N THR A 393 -32.51 3.70 19.81
CA THR A 393 -32.31 3.28 21.22
C THR A 393 -31.65 1.92 21.35
N SER A 394 -31.85 1.02 20.40
CA SER A 394 -31.32 -0.35 20.42
C SER A 394 -30.86 -0.75 19.02
N PRO A 395 -29.82 -0.08 18.47
CA PRO A 395 -29.27 -0.43 17.17
C PRO A 395 -28.64 -1.83 17.22
N GLU A 396 -28.79 -2.61 16.15
CA GLU A 396 -28.12 -3.90 15.97
C GLU A 396 -27.37 -3.90 14.63
N ASP A 397 -26.31 -4.70 14.52
CA ASP A 397 -25.44 -4.68 13.33
C ASP A 397 -26.10 -5.38 12.13
N ALA A 398 -26.87 -6.44 12.36
CA ALA A 398 -27.70 -7.07 11.33
C ALA A 398 -29.09 -7.42 11.87
N VAL A 399 -30.10 -7.39 10.99
CA VAL A 399 -31.49 -7.65 11.33
C VAL A 399 -31.88 -9.07 10.95
N GLN A 400 -32.56 -9.78 11.85
CA GLN A 400 -33.17 -11.07 11.54
C GLN A 400 -34.41 -10.89 10.67
N ILE A 401 -34.35 -11.40 9.45
CA ILE A 401 -35.45 -11.29 8.46
C ILE A 401 -36.24 -12.59 8.29
N TYR A 402 -35.66 -13.71 8.68
CA TYR A 402 -36.30 -15.02 8.64
C TYR A 402 -35.73 -15.92 9.74
N ASN A 403 -36.59 -16.72 10.36
CA ASN A 403 -36.19 -17.71 11.34
C ASN A 403 -37.16 -18.89 11.33
N ASN A 404 -36.63 -20.10 11.22
CA ASN A 404 -37.35 -21.35 11.48
C ASN A 404 -36.47 -22.28 12.36
N ASN A 405 -36.97 -23.46 12.74
CA ASN A 405 -36.23 -24.38 13.61
C ASN A 405 -34.90 -24.90 13.00
N GLN A 406 -34.66 -24.68 11.71
CA GLN A 406 -33.49 -25.15 10.98
C GLN A 406 -32.52 -24.02 10.62
N GLU A 407 -33.03 -22.84 10.24
CA GLU A 407 -32.25 -21.73 9.67
C GLU A 407 -32.72 -20.37 10.18
N THR A 408 -31.75 -19.50 10.45
CA THR A 408 -31.95 -18.09 10.75
C THR A 408 -31.18 -17.25 9.74
N ILE A 409 -31.87 -16.32 9.09
CA ILE A 409 -31.29 -15.42 8.08
C ILE A 409 -31.21 -14.01 8.65
N LEU A 410 -30.01 -13.44 8.58
CA LEU A 410 -29.73 -12.06 8.95
C LEU A 410 -29.46 -11.22 7.70
N GLN A 411 -29.77 -9.93 7.75
CA GLN A 411 -29.55 -8.98 6.67
C GLN A 411 -28.96 -7.68 7.21
N SER A 412 -27.97 -7.13 6.50
CA SER A 412 -27.47 -5.77 6.74
C SER A 412 -27.30 -5.00 5.43
N VAL A 413 -27.14 -3.69 5.54
CA VAL A 413 -26.75 -2.78 4.46
C VAL A 413 -25.63 -1.85 4.93
N ASP A 414 -24.47 -1.91 4.28
CA ASP A 414 -23.40 -0.94 4.49
C ASP A 414 -22.69 -0.61 3.16
N GLY A 415 -21.98 0.51 3.14
CA GLY A 415 -21.35 1.05 1.95
C GLY A 415 -20.62 2.36 2.22
N PHE A 416 -19.74 2.74 1.30
CA PHE A 416 -19.03 4.01 1.41
C PHE A 416 -18.53 4.54 0.06
N PRO A 417 -18.27 5.86 -0.04
CA PRO A 417 -17.53 6.45 -1.15
C PRO A 417 -16.12 5.88 -1.24
N ALA A 418 -15.63 5.61 -2.46
CA ALA A 418 -14.38 4.93 -2.70
C ALA A 418 -13.21 5.53 -1.89
N LEU A 419 -12.56 4.66 -1.13
CA LEU A 419 -11.44 4.96 -0.24
C LEU A 419 -10.11 5.00 -1.01
N ILE A 420 -10.00 4.18 -2.05
CA ILE A 420 -8.81 4.06 -2.90
C ILE A 420 -9.17 4.09 -4.38
N SER A 421 -8.21 4.49 -5.22
CA SER A 421 -8.43 4.69 -6.65
C SER A 421 -8.48 3.41 -7.50
N ASP A 422 -8.24 2.24 -6.91
CA ASP A 422 -8.33 0.95 -7.61
C ASP A 422 -9.74 0.36 -7.44
N PRO A 423 -10.60 0.38 -8.47
CA PRO A 423 -12.02 0.02 -8.33
C PRO A 423 -12.24 -1.43 -7.89
N TRP A 424 -11.39 -2.36 -8.35
CA TRP A 424 -11.49 -3.77 -7.97
C TRP A 424 -11.13 -3.98 -6.50
N LEU A 425 -10.02 -3.38 -6.05
CA LEU A 425 -9.58 -3.50 -4.68
C LEU A 425 -10.52 -2.77 -3.72
N ASN A 426 -11.03 -1.60 -4.10
CA ASN A 426 -12.01 -0.86 -3.31
C ASN A 426 -13.29 -1.69 -3.11
N ALA A 427 -13.79 -2.31 -4.19
CA ALA A 427 -14.93 -3.22 -4.11
C ALA A 427 -14.69 -4.42 -3.17
N LYS A 428 -13.47 -5.00 -3.17
CA LYS A 428 -13.15 -6.08 -2.21
C LYS A 428 -13.25 -5.58 -0.76
N ILE A 429 -12.70 -4.40 -0.47
CA ILE A 429 -12.75 -3.77 0.86
C ILE A 429 -14.21 -3.51 1.26
N THR A 430 -15.03 -2.98 0.35
CA THR A 430 -16.46 -2.72 0.65
C THR A 430 -17.23 -3.99 0.97
N VAL A 431 -16.99 -5.11 0.28
CA VAL A 431 -17.63 -6.40 0.63
C VAL A 431 -17.23 -6.84 2.03
N LEU A 432 -15.93 -6.89 2.33
CA LEU A 432 -15.46 -7.34 3.65
C LEU A 432 -15.94 -6.42 4.77
N HIS A 433 -16.11 -5.14 4.50
CA HIS A 433 -16.72 -4.20 5.42
C HIS A 433 -18.21 -4.46 5.61
N ALA A 434 -19.00 -4.61 4.54
CA ALA A 434 -20.42 -4.89 4.70
C ALA A 434 -20.66 -6.25 5.40
N CYS A 435 -19.77 -7.23 5.21
CA CYS A 435 -19.83 -8.49 5.92
C CYS A 435 -19.51 -8.39 7.42
N SER A 436 -18.85 -7.33 7.91
CA SER A 436 -18.50 -7.25 9.33
C SER A 436 -19.71 -7.18 10.24
N ASP A 437 -20.80 -6.56 9.77
CA ASP A 437 -22.10 -6.58 10.44
C ASP A 437 -22.63 -8.01 10.64
N LEU A 438 -22.55 -8.86 9.61
CA LEU A 438 -22.98 -10.26 9.70
C LEU A 438 -22.09 -11.05 10.67
N TRP A 439 -20.78 -10.83 10.59
CA TRP A 439 -19.81 -11.50 11.46
C TRP A 439 -19.96 -11.08 12.91
N ALA A 440 -20.29 -9.82 13.20
CA ALA A 440 -20.62 -9.34 14.54
C ALA A 440 -21.84 -10.06 15.14
N CYS A 441 -22.77 -10.53 14.28
CA CYS A 441 -23.93 -11.32 14.70
C CYS A 441 -23.70 -12.85 14.65
N GLY A 442 -22.49 -13.32 14.32
CA GLY A 442 -22.14 -14.74 14.21
C GLY A 442 -22.55 -15.40 12.88
N ALA A 443 -23.08 -14.65 11.92
CA ALA A 443 -23.53 -15.20 10.64
C ALA A 443 -22.40 -15.28 9.60
N LYS A 444 -22.47 -16.31 8.74
CA LYS A 444 -21.63 -16.40 7.55
C LYS A 444 -22.36 -15.82 6.35
N LEU A 445 -21.63 -15.21 5.42
CA LEU A 445 -22.21 -14.63 4.21
C LEU A 445 -22.89 -15.72 3.36
N SER A 446 -24.10 -15.44 2.86
CA SER A 446 -24.81 -16.28 1.90
C SER A 446 -25.06 -15.58 0.57
N SER A 447 -25.51 -14.32 0.57
CA SER A 447 -25.77 -13.59 -0.67
C SER A 447 -25.56 -12.08 -0.55
N VAL A 448 -25.37 -11.41 -1.69
CA VAL A 448 -25.16 -9.96 -1.79
C VAL A 448 -25.95 -9.36 -2.93
N GLN A 449 -26.56 -8.20 -2.70
CA GLN A 449 -27.03 -7.29 -3.75
C GLN A 449 -26.21 -5.99 -3.72
N ALA A 450 -25.88 -5.44 -4.89
CA ALA A 450 -25.02 -4.27 -5.01
C ALA A 450 -25.74 -3.05 -5.60
N LEU A 451 -25.58 -1.89 -4.96
CA LEU A 451 -25.92 -0.58 -5.53
C LEU A 451 -24.62 0.18 -5.81
N ILE A 452 -24.35 0.47 -7.09
CA ILE A 452 -23.09 1.10 -7.53
C ILE A 452 -23.37 2.43 -8.24
N SER A 453 -22.90 3.51 -7.61
CA SER A 453 -22.84 4.85 -8.19
C SER A 453 -21.52 5.02 -8.96
N LEU A 454 -21.58 5.45 -10.21
CA LEU A 454 -20.40 5.68 -11.05
C LEU A 454 -20.24 7.16 -11.41
N PRO A 455 -19.01 7.69 -11.49
CA PRO A 455 -18.79 9.06 -11.95
C PRO A 455 -19.22 9.23 -13.40
N LYS A 456 -19.61 10.46 -13.77
CA LYS A 456 -19.89 10.84 -15.15
C LYS A 456 -18.59 10.92 -15.97
N VAL A 457 -18.32 9.88 -16.74
CA VAL A 457 -17.12 9.73 -17.60
C VAL A 457 -17.51 9.11 -18.95
N GLY A 458 -16.58 9.02 -19.90
CA GLY A 458 -16.85 8.37 -21.17
C GLY A 458 -17.31 6.92 -21.02
N LYS A 459 -18.30 6.49 -21.82
CA LYS A 459 -18.99 5.18 -21.71
C LYS A 459 -18.05 3.99 -21.55
N ASP A 460 -16.97 3.92 -22.33
CA ASP A 460 -16.03 2.81 -22.25
C ASP A 460 -15.27 2.78 -20.92
N PHE A 461 -14.89 3.93 -20.38
CA PHE A 461 -14.22 3.99 -19.08
C PHE A 461 -15.20 3.77 -17.93
N GLN A 462 -16.44 4.21 -18.07
CA GLN A 462 -17.52 3.89 -17.13
C GLN A 462 -17.77 2.37 -17.07
N SER A 463 -17.81 1.71 -18.24
CA SER A 463 -17.88 0.25 -18.35
C SER A 463 -16.68 -0.43 -17.68
N TYR A 464 -15.47 0.12 -17.84
CA TYR A 464 -14.27 -0.36 -17.14
C TYR A 464 -14.43 -0.27 -15.62
N LEU A 465 -14.81 0.89 -15.08
CA LEU A 465 -15.00 1.07 -13.63
C LEU A 465 -16.04 0.06 -13.10
N PHE A 466 -17.20 -0.02 -13.75
CA PHE A 466 -18.28 -0.92 -13.35
C PHE A 466 -17.85 -2.39 -13.37
N THR A 467 -17.23 -2.83 -14.46
CA THR A 467 -16.76 -4.21 -14.61
C THR A 467 -15.76 -4.58 -13.52
N HIS A 468 -14.85 -3.67 -13.17
CA HIS A 468 -13.87 -3.94 -12.12
C HIS A 468 -14.47 -3.92 -10.71
N CYS A 469 -15.47 -3.07 -10.44
CA CYS A 469 -16.25 -3.12 -9.21
C CYS A 469 -16.99 -4.46 -9.08
N LEU A 470 -17.76 -4.86 -10.09
CA LEU A 470 -18.50 -6.13 -10.10
C LEU A 470 -17.58 -7.33 -9.90
N LYS A 471 -16.43 -7.37 -10.59
CA LYS A 471 -15.45 -8.44 -10.40
C LYS A 471 -14.81 -8.42 -9.01
N GLY A 472 -14.64 -7.25 -8.41
CA GLY A 472 -14.16 -7.12 -7.03
C GLY A 472 -15.18 -7.69 -6.05
N ILE A 473 -16.45 -7.30 -6.22
CA ILE A 473 -17.56 -7.80 -5.40
C ILE A 473 -17.68 -9.31 -5.55
N LYS A 474 -17.88 -9.78 -6.78
CA LYS A 474 -18.08 -11.19 -7.10
C LYS A 474 -16.99 -12.07 -6.51
N THR A 475 -15.72 -11.76 -6.78
CA THR A 475 -14.59 -12.57 -6.29
C THR A 475 -14.55 -12.61 -4.76
N THR A 476 -14.78 -11.49 -4.07
CA THR A 476 -14.78 -11.51 -2.60
C THR A 476 -15.97 -12.28 -2.03
N VAL A 477 -17.15 -12.13 -2.61
CA VAL A 477 -18.36 -12.82 -2.17
C VAL A 477 -18.21 -14.34 -2.32
N GLU A 478 -17.69 -14.80 -3.47
CA GLU A 478 -17.36 -16.22 -3.70
C GLU A 478 -16.29 -16.72 -2.71
N GLU A 479 -15.25 -15.92 -2.42
CA GLU A 479 -14.23 -16.25 -1.40
C GLU A 479 -14.81 -16.38 0.03
N GLN A 480 -15.94 -15.74 0.33
CA GLN A 480 -16.65 -15.87 1.61
C GLN A 480 -17.71 -16.98 1.61
N GLY A 481 -17.90 -17.68 0.49
CA GLY A 481 -18.89 -18.75 0.34
C GLY A 481 -20.29 -18.28 -0.04
N GLY A 482 -20.47 -17.02 -0.45
CA GLY A 482 -21.76 -16.48 -0.87
C GLY A 482 -21.88 -16.27 -2.38
N GLU A 483 -23.01 -15.68 -2.80
CA GLU A 483 -23.31 -15.34 -4.20
C GLU A 483 -23.73 -13.86 -4.41
N LEU A 484 -23.25 -13.23 -5.48
CA LEU A 484 -23.77 -11.93 -5.93
C LEU A 484 -25.06 -12.16 -6.73
N ILE A 485 -26.21 -11.92 -6.10
CA ILE A 485 -27.53 -12.30 -6.63
C ILE A 485 -28.26 -11.17 -7.37
N GLY A 486 -27.73 -9.94 -7.37
CA GLY A 486 -28.35 -8.84 -8.09
C GLY A 486 -27.78 -7.47 -7.76
N GLY A 487 -28.40 -6.43 -8.29
CA GLY A 487 -28.00 -5.05 -8.02
C GLY A 487 -28.54 -4.01 -8.99
N HIS A 488 -28.29 -2.74 -8.67
CA HIS A 488 -28.60 -1.58 -9.50
C HIS A 488 -27.38 -0.67 -9.65
N THR A 489 -27.42 0.17 -10.68
CA THR A 489 -26.39 1.18 -10.90
C THR A 489 -27.00 2.49 -11.37
N PHE A 490 -26.37 3.60 -11.01
CA PHE A 490 -26.70 4.92 -11.52
C PHE A 490 -25.43 5.75 -11.75
N GLU A 491 -25.54 6.74 -12.63
CA GLU A 491 -24.49 7.72 -12.85
C GLU A 491 -24.63 8.87 -11.84
N SER A 492 -23.57 9.12 -11.07
CA SER A 492 -23.46 10.21 -10.11
C SER A 492 -23.66 11.57 -10.79
N ARG A 493 -24.42 12.44 -10.13
CA ARG A 493 -24.67 13.82 -10.57
C ARG A 493 -23.63 14.80 -10.06
N SER A 494 -22.84 14.40 -9.07
CA SER A 494 -21.72 15.17 -8.56
C SER A 494 -20.55 15.13 -9.54
N LEU A 495 -19.92 16.28 -9.77
CA LEU A 495 -18.70 16.34 -10.56
C LEU A 495 -17.54 15.80 -9.72
N VAL A 496 -16.83 14.81 -10.25
CA VAL A 496 -15.67 14.22 -9.59
C VAL A 496 -14.43 14.54 -10.41
N ASP A 497 -13.45 15.18 -9.76
CA ASP A 497 -12.15 15.42 -10.38
C ASP A 497 -11.29 14.15 -10.37
N LYS A 498 -10.24 14.11 -11.19
CA LYS A 498 -9.33 12.98 -11.27
C LYS A 498 -8.67 12.69 -9.90
N PRO A 499 -8.39 11.41 -9.57
CA PRO A 499 -8.71 10.23 -10.36
C PRO A 499 -10.20 9.87 -10.28
N TYR A 500 -10.85 9.71 -11.44
CA TYR A 500 -12.31 9.51 -11.52
C TYR A 500 -12.81 8.30 -10.73
N SER A 501 -11.99 7.27 -10.55
CA SER A 501 -12.36 6.07 -9.78
C SER A 501 -12.62 6.35 -8.29
N LEU A 502 -12.19 7.51 -7.76
CA LEU A 502 -12.60 7.96 -6.43
C LEU A 502 -14.04 8.50 -6.41
N GLY A 503 -14.71 8.63 -7.54
CA GLY A 503 -16.12 9.02 -7.63
C GLY A 503 -17.10 7.86 -7.61
N ILE A 504 -16.62 6.68 -7.24
CA ILE A 504 -17.45 5.47 -7.14
C ILE A 504 -17.98 5.39 -5.72
N ASP A 505 -19.28 5.14 -5.59
CA ASP A 505 -19.89 4.78 -4.31
C ASP A 505 -20.45 3.37 -4.44
N ILE A 506 -20.19 2.53 -3.44
CA ILE A 506 -20.67 1.15 -3.39
C ILE A 506 -21.43 0.98 -2.09
N SER A 507 -22.68 0.56 -2.20
CA SER A 507 -23.51 0.09 -1.09
C SER A 507 -23.92 -1.34 -1.37
N LEU A 508 -23.84 -2.18 -0.34
CA LEU A 508 -24.10 -3.60 -0.44
C LEU A 508 -25.15 -3.98 0.58
N THR A 509 -26.18 -4.66 0.12
CA THR A 509 -27.08 -5.40 0.99
C THR A 509 -26.55 -6.82 1.09
N VAL A 510 -26.17 -7.23 2.28
CA VAL A 510 -25.60 -8.55 2.56
C VAL A 510 -26.60 -9.38 3.34
N GLN A 511 -26.70 -10.67 3.00
CA GLN A 511 -27.46 -11.65 3.76
C GLN A 511 -26.51 -12.71 4.30
N GLY A 512 -26.75 -13.12 5.53
CA GLY A 512 -26.00 -14.17 6.19
C GLY A 512 -26.91 -15.21 6.80
N VAL A 513 -26.37 -16.41 6.97
CA VAL A 513 -27.07 -17.54 7.60
C VAL A 513 -26.30 -17.92 8.85
N LEU A 514 -27.03 -18.10 9.95
CA LEU A 514 -26.47 -18.66 11.18
C LEU A 514 -26.28 -20.17 11.04
N ARG A 515 -25.34 -20.72 11.80
CA ARG A 515 -25.26 -22.18 11.95
C ARG A 515 -26.57 -22.72 12.52
N ASN A 516 -27.03 -23.88 12.05
CA ASN A 516 -28.25 -24.52 12.54
C ASN A 516 -28.26 -24.60 14.08
N GLY A 517 -29.36 -24.12 14.67
CA GLY A 517 -29.58 -24.07 16.12
C GLY A 517 -28.80 -22.98 16.86
N ALA A 518 -27.95 -22.20 16.20
CA ALA A 518 -27.30 -21.04 16.80
C ALA A 518 -28.27 -19.87 16.92
N LYS A 519 -28.04 -19.02 17.92
CA LYS A 519 -28.74 -17.74 18.07
C LYS A 519 -27.84 -16.60 17.56
N PRO A 520 -28.42 -15.50 17.06
CA PRO A 520 -27.65 -14.31 16.73
C PRO A 520 -26.89 -13.79 17.96
N TRP A 521 -25.70 -13.25 17.74
CA TRP A 521 -25.03 -12.43 18.75
C TRP A 521 -25.60 -11.01 18.66
N PHE A 522 -25.88 -10.43 19.83
CA PHE A 522 -26.47 -9.10 19.94
C PHE A 522 -25.46 -8.11 20.54
N LYS A 523 -25.71 -6.81 20.38
CA LYS A 523 -24.96 -5.78 21.13
C LYS A 523 -25.26 -5.81 22.63
N SER A 524 -26.44 -6.28 23.00
CA SER A 524 -26.87 -6.49 24.38
C SER A 524 -26.42 -7.86 24.92
N GLY A 525 -26.44 -8.00 26.24
CA GLY A 525 -26.21 -9.29 26.92
C GLY A 525 -24.90 -9.37 27.71
N MET A 526 -24.13 -8.28 27.77
CA MET A 526 -22.91 -8.19 28.58
C MET A 526 -23.21 -8.54 30.05
N GLN A 527 -22.35 -9.37 30.63
CA GLN A 527 -22.47 -9.84 32.01
C GLN A 527 -21.38 -9.26 32.89
N LYS A 528 -21.69 -9.09 34.18
CA LYS A 528 -20.68 -8.70 35.17
C LYS A 528 -19.55 -9.72 35.19
N GLY A 529 -18.31 -9.24 35.09
CA GLY A 529 -17.11 -10.08 35.08
C GLY A 529 -16.64 -10.48 33.69
N ASP A 530 -17.41 -10.18 32.63
CA ASP A 530 -16.97 -10.42 31.26
C ASP A 530 -15.67 -9.66 30.95
N ILE A 531 -14.87 -10.23 30.05
CA ILE A 531 -13.76 -9.53 29.40
C ILE A 531 -14.17 -9.04 28.01
N LEU A 532 -13.56 -7.94 27.59
CA LEU A 532 -13.71 -7.39 26.25
C LEU A 532 -12.50 -7.75 25.40
N LEU A 533 -12.73 -8.45 24.29
CA LEU A 533 -11.68 -8.89 23.36
C LEU A 533 -11.82 -8.21 21.99
N MET A 534 -10.69 -7.79 21.41
CA MET A 534 -10.62 -7.19 20.07
C MET A 534 -9.77 -8.03 19.11
N SER A 535 -10.19 -8.07 17.85
CA SER A 535 -9.59 -8.92 16.81
C SER A 535 -8.47 -8.27 15.97
N ARG A 536 -8.35 -6.93 15.99
CA ARG A 536 -7.33 -6.20 15.20
C ARG A 536 -7.09 -4.78 15.73
N PRO A 537 -5.93 -4.15 15.41
CA PRO A 537 -5.59 -2.79 15.84
C PRO A 537 -6.51 -1.71 15.27
N LEU A 538 -6.43 -0.50 15.83
CA LEU A 538 -7.15 0.71 15.38
C LEU A 538 -6.25 1.67 14.58
N GLY A 539 -6.86 2.64 13.90
CA GLY A 539 -6.15 3.76 13.26
C GLY A 539 -6.37 3.93 11.76
N VAL A 540 -7.36 3.22 11.17
CA VAL A 540 -7.63 3.27 9.73
C VAL A 540 -8.10 4.67 9.31
N GLY A 541 -9.00 5.30 10.06
CA GLY A 541 -9.54 6.61 9.73
C GLY A 541 -8.47 7.71 9.75
N ILE A 542 -7.67 7.76 10.82
CA ILE A 542 -6.53 8.67 10.96
C ILE A 542 -5.52 8.46 9.83
N PHE A 543 -5.21 7.20 9.47
CA PHE A 543 -4.33 6.91 8.35
C PHE A 543 -4.87 7.48 7.03
N PHE A 544 -6.13 7.23 6.69
CA PHE A 544 -6.70 7.74 5.44
C PHE A 544 -6.89 9.26 5.45
N ALA A 545 -7.19 9.87 6.61
CA ALA A 545 -7.18 11.32 6.78
C ALA A 545 -5.79 11.91 6.51
N ALA A 546 -4.72 11.32 7.07
CA ALA A 546 -3.35 11.70 6.74
C ALA A 546 -3.07 11.57 5.24
N GLN A 547 -3.47 10.46 4.62
CA GLN A 547 -3.30 10.27 3.18
C GLN A 547 -4.01 11.39 2.41
N MET A 548 -5.25 11.76 2.76
CA MET A 548 -6.00 12.84 2.11
C MET A 548 -5.33 14.21 2.28
N GLN A 549 -4.67 14.45 3.41
CA GLN A 549 -3.81 15.61 3.65
C GLN A 549 -2.44 15.53 2.94
N ASN A 550 -2.17 14.46 2.19
CA ASN A 550 -0.88 14.16 1.58
C ASN A 550 0.28 13.98 2.59
N ILE A 551 -0.05 13.61 3.83
CA ILE A 551 0.90 13.19 4.87
C ILE A 551 1.14 11.70 4.66
N ASN A 552 2.41 11.33 4.50
CA ASN A 552 2.78 9.98 4.12
C ASN A 552 3.37 9.19 5.30
N LEU A 553 2.91 7.95 5.46
CA LEU A 553 3.47 6.98 6.38
C LEU A 553 3.60 5.63 5.68
N LYS A 554 4.85 5.23 5.45
CA LYS A 554 5.16 4.01 4.72
C LYS A 554 4.82 2.76 5.53
N ASP A 555 5.26 2.74 6.79
CA ASP A 555 5.12 1.56 7.66
C ASP A 555 3.64 1.23 7.93
N SER A 556 2.78 2.23 8.15
CA SER A 556 1.33 2.02 8.33
C SER A 556 0.64 1.48 7.08
N SER A 557 1.09 1.92 5.89
CA SER A 557 0.35 1.69 4.65
C SER A 557 0.30 0.21 4.27
N GLU A 558 1.34 -0.57 4.54
CA GLU A 558 1.35 -1.99 4.16
C GLU A 558 0.46 -2.82 5.09
N GLU A 559 0.60 -2.62 6.40
CA GLU A 559 -0.17 -3.39 7.39
C GLU A 559 -1.66 -3.06 7.35
N ILE A 560 -2.03 -1.78 7.20
CA ILE A 560 -3.43 -1.38 7.05
C ILE A 560 -4.02 -2.00 5.78
N MET A 561 -3.35 -1.86 4.63
CA MET A 561 -3.87 -2.41 3.37
C MET A 561 -4.01 -3.93 3.41
N LYS A 562 -3.09 -4.64 4.10
CA LYS A 562 -3.19 -6.10 4.32
C LYS A 562 -4.42 -6.46 5.16
N ASN A 563 -4.71 -5.70 6.22
CA ASN A 563 -5.86 -5.96 7.09
C ASN A 563 -7.20 -5.60 6.46
N LEU A 564 -7.27 -4.52 5.67
CA LEU A 564 -8.48 -4.13 4.93
C LEU A 564 -8.99 -5.22 3.98
N VAL A 565 -8.10 -6.12 3.53
CA VAL A 565 -8.43 -7.25 2.65
C VAL A 565 -8.39 -8.62 3.35
N LYS A 566 -8.18 -8.67 4.68
CA LYS A 566 -8.23 -9.90 5.48
C LYS A 566 -9.65 -10.12 6.00
N SER A 567 -10.30 -11.21 5.59
CA SER A 567 -11.61 -11.64 6.13
C SER A 567 -11.55 -11.91 7.64
N GLN A 568 -12.64 -11.63 8.36
CA GLN A 568 -12.85 -12.01 9.76
C GLN A 568 -13.79 -13.21 9.93
N GLN A 569 -14.35 -13.75 8.84
CA GLN A 569 -15.20 -14.94 8.90
C GLN A 569 -14.55 -16.14 9.61
N PRO A 570 -13.23 -16.42 9.47
CA PRO A 570 -12.59 -17.52 10.21
C PRO A 570 -12.63 -17.35 11.74
N LEU A 571 -12.75 -16.12 12.26
CA LEU A 571 -12.87 -15.89 13.70
C LEU A 571 -14.21 -16.43 14.23
N ILE A 572 -15.26 -16.36 13.41
CA ILE A 572 -16.58 -16.91 13.72
C ILE A 572 -16.53 -18.44 13.78
N GLU A 573 -15.80 -19.06 12.87
CA GLU A 573 -15.59 -20.51 12.84
C GLU A 573 -14.81 -20.99 14.06
N GLN A 574 -13.77 -20.25 14.46
CA GLN A 574 -13.04 -20.50 15.70
C GLN A 574 -13.95 -20.43 16.92
N ILE A 575 -14.83 -19.43 16.99
CA ILE A 575 -15.80 -19.28 18.07
C ILE A 575 -16.76 -20.47 18.10
N TYR A 576 -17.37 -20.83 16.97
CA TYR A 576 -18.27 -21.99 16.94
C TYR A 576 -17.58 -23.30 17.28
N PHE A 577 -16.34 -23.51 16.85
CA PHE A 577 -15.55 -24.67 17.23
C PHE A 577 -15.35 -24.77 18.75
N LEU A 578 -15.06 -23.64 19.41
CA LEU A 578 -14.92 -23.60 20.86
C LEU A 578 -16.27 -23.83 21.56
N GLN A 579 -17.36 -23.25 21.06
CA GLN A 579 -18.71 -23.50 21.60
C GLN A 579 -19.07 -24.99 21.57
N ASP A 580 -18.77 -25.69 20.47
CA ASP A 580 -19.00 -27.14 20.37
C ASP A 580 -18.16 -27.93 21.36
N LYS A 581 -16.89 -27.54 21.51
CA LYS A 581 -15.96 -28.19 22.43
C LYS A 581 -16.41 -28.08 23.89
N PHE A 582 -16.97 -26.94 24.29
CA PHE A 582 -17.42 -26.69 25.66
C PHE A 582 -18.90 -27.00 25.90
N GLY A 583 -19.71 -27.15 24.84
CA GLY A 583 -21.15 -27.40 24.93
C GLY A 583 -21.96 -26.20 25.44
N GLU A 584 -21.43 -24.98 25.32
CA GLU A 584 -22.06 -23.76 25.83
C GLU A 584 -21.84 -22.57 24.89
N THR A 585 -22.75 -21.60 24.93
CA THR A 585 -22.57 -20.30 24.26
C THR A 585 -21.67 -19.42 25.11
N PHE A 586 -20.61 -18.86 24.52
CA PHE A 586 -19.70 -17.99 25.27
C PHE A 586 -19.69 -16.51 24.88
N ILE A 587 -20.30 -16.16 23.74
CA ILE A 587 -20.46 -14.76 23.35
C ILE A 587 -21.68 -14.21 24.06
N ASN A 588 -21.45 -13.26 24.98
CA ASN A 588 -22.50 -12.59 25.72
C ASN A 588 -23.00 -11.33 24.98
N ALA A 589 -22.09 -10.64 24.29
CA ALA A 589 -22.40 -9.54 23.40
C ALA A 589 -21.29 -9.38 22.34
N ALA A 590 -21.62 -8.83 21.18
CA ALA A 590 -20.65 -8.57 20.12
C ALA A 590 -21.05 -7.36 19.27
N THR A 591 -20.06 -6.74 18.63
CA THR A 591 -20.27 -5.72 17.60
C THR A 591 -19.05 -5.60 16.67
N ASP A 592 -19.20 -4.92 15.54
CA ASP A 592 -18.07 -4.47 14.74
C ASP A 592 -17.77 -2.98 14.98
N ILE A 593 -16.49 -2.62 15.01
CA ILE A 593 -16.07 -1.25 15.26
C ILE A 593 -15.90 -0.55 13.92
N THR A 594 -16.76 0.45 13.65
CA THR A 594 -16.81 1.17 12.36
C THR A 594 -16.81 2.70 12.52
N GLY A 595 -17.76 3.43 11.93
CA GLY A 595 -17.74 4.89 11.76
C GLY A 595 -17.77 5.71 13.06
N TYR A 596 -18.37 5.21 14.13
CA TYR A 596 -18.42 5.93 15.42
C TYR A 596 -17.23 5.63 16.34
N GLY A 597 -16.24 4.88 15.84
CA GLY A 597 -15.06 4.46 16.59
C GLY A 597 -15.39 3.48 17.71
N PHE A 598 -14.35 3.09 18.46
CA PHE A 598 -14.48 2.14 19.57
C PHE A 598 -15.43 2.67 20.65
N MET A 599 -15.31 3.96 21.02
CA MET A 599 -16.11 4.53 22.09
C MET A 599 -17.61 4.57 21.78
N GLY A 600 -17.98 4.89 20.54
CA GLY A 600 -19.39 4.93 20.13
C GLY A 600 -20.04 3.55 20.19
N HIS A 601 -19.39 2.56 19.59
CA HIS A 601 -19.87 1.17 19.56
C HIS A 601 -19.91 0.51 20.94
N LEU A 602 -18.89 0.73 21.78
CA LEU A 602 -18.91 0.25 23.16
C LEU A 602 -20.07 0.87 23.97
N LYS A 603 -20.34 2.16 23.77
CA LYS A 603 -21.47 2.82 24.43
C LYS A 603 -22.80 2.19 24.00
N GLU A 604 -22.98 1.88 22.71
CA GLU A 604 -24.18 1.17 22.23
C GLU A 604 -24.34 -0.20 22.91
N MET A 605 -23.26 -0.97 23.07
CA MET A 605 -23.30 -2.26 23.77
C MET A 605 -23.70 -2.14 25.24
N ILE A 606 -23.13 -1.15 25.96
CA ILE A 606 -23.43 -0.90 27.38
C ILE A 606 -24.88 -0.44 27.54
N ASP A 607 -25.33 0.54 26.74
CA ASP A 607 -26.68 1.08 26.80
C ASP A 607 -27.71 -0.02 26.51
N SER A 608 -27.50 -0.82 25.47
CA SER A 608 -28.40 -1.92 25.09
C SER A 608 -28.43 -3.03 26.15
N SER A 609 -27.27 -3.35 26.73
CA SER A 609 -27.19 -4.30 27.84
C SER A 609 -27.90 -3.77 29.09
N ASN A 610 -27.73 -2.50 29.44
CA ASN A 610 -28.38 -1.89 30.60
C ASN A 610 -29.89 -1.74 30.43
N LEU A 611 -30.37 -1.50 29.21
CA LEU A 611 -31.80 -1.54 28.90
C LEU A 611 -32.38 -2.93 29.14
N SER A 612 -31.76 -3.96 28.57
CA SER A 612 -32.16 -5.36 28.78
C SER A 612 -32.11 -5.76 30.26
N ARG A 613 -31.06 -5.34 30.99
CA ARG A 613 -30.93 -5.61 32.43
C ARG A 613 -32.03 -4.93 33.25
N LYS A 614 -32.37 -3.68 32.92
CA LYS A 614 -33.48 -2.96 33.55
C LYS A 614 -34.80 -3.69 33.35
N ASP A 615 -35.08 -4.16 32.14
CA ASP A 615 -36.30 -4.93 31.83
C ASP A 615 -36.37 -6.26 32.60
N ASN A 616 -35.21 -6.79 32.99
CA ASN A 616 -35.07 -8.00 33.80
C ASN A 616 -34.82 -7.74 35.30
N ASN A 617 -35.00 -6.50 35.79
CA ASN A 617 -34.74 -6.11 37.19
C ASN A 617 -33.32 -6.45 37.70
N LEU A 618 -32.32 -6.32 36.84
CA LEU A 618 -30.91 -6.50 37.17
C LEU A 618 -30.20 -5.15 37.31
N GLU A 619 -29.23 -5.09 38.21
CA GLU A 619 -28.36 -3.91 38.39
C GLU A 619 -27.65 -3.54 37.08
N PRO A 620 -27.48 -2.24 36.75
CA PRO A 620 -26.72 -1.84 35.57
C PRO A 620 -25.25 -2.27 35.67
N ILE A 621 -24.62 -2.38 34.52
CA ILE A 621 -23.19 -2.64 34.35
C ILE A 621 -22.47 -1.41 33.82
N ASN A 622 -21.18 -1.36 34.13
CA ASN A 622 -20.22 -0.38 33.65
C ASN A 622 -19.03 -1.12 33.02
N VAL A 623 -18.14 -0.42 32.32
CA VAL A 623 -16.94 -1.02 31.71
C VAL A 623 -15.68 -0.35 32.22
N LEU A 624 -14.68 -1.17 32.55
CA LEU A 624 -13.33 -0.73 32.90
C LEU A 624 -12.36 -1.03 31.74
N LEU A 625 -11.83 0.02 31.11
CA LEU A 625 -10.90 -0.09 29.99
C LEU A 625 -9.42 -0.04 30.42
N ASP A 626 -8.60 -0.87 29.78
CA ASP A 626 -7.13 -0.79 29.83
C ASP A 626 -6.61 -0.03 28.61
N LEU A 627 -6.23 1.23 28.80
CA LEU A 627 -5.76 2.09 27.71
C LEU A 627 -4.41 1.63 27.14
N LEU A 628 -3.60 0.94 27.95
CA LEU A 628 -2.30 0.44 27.51
C LEU A 628 -2.48 -0.77 26.57
N ALA A 629 -3.55 -1.54 26.73
CA ALA A 629 -3.83 -2.71 25.89
C ALA A 629 -4.21 -2.38 24.44
N PHE A 630 -4.72 -1.18 24.16
CA PHE A 630 -5.10 -0.79 22.79
C PHE A 630 -3.90 -0.66 21.86
N LYS A 631 -3.94 -1.43 20.78
CA LYS A 631 -2.96 -1.43 19.70
C LYS A 631 -3.39 -0.47 18.60
N ALA A 632 -2.46 0.32 18.09
CA ALA A 632 -2.63 1.12 16.89
C ALA A 632 -1.76 0.53 15.77
N TYR A 633 -2.15 0.73 14.51
CA TYR A 633 -1.25 0.44 13.39
C TYR A 633 0.06 1.26 13.52
N PRO A 634 1.20 0.74 13.01
CA PRO A 634 2.49 1.42 13.08
C PRO A 634 2.39 2.87 12.61
N GLY A 635 3.01 3.82 13.31
CA GLY A 635 3.00 5.24 12.92
C GLY A 635 1.71 6.03 13.19
N VAL A 636 0.58 5.40 13.54
CA VAL A 636 -0.69 6.12 13.80
C VAL A 636 -0.57 7.12 14.95
N PHE A 637 0.10 6.76 16.05
CA PHE A 637 0.33 7.70 17.16
C PHE A 637 1.18 8.92 16.74
N GLU A 638 2.07 8.77 15.74
CA GLU A 638 2.80 9.92 15.19
C GLU A 638 1.86 10.88 14.47
N LEU A 639 0.86 10.38 13.74
CA LEU A 639 -0.16 11.21 13.10
C LEU A 639 -1.02 11.94 14.13
N ILE A 640 -1.40 11.25 15.21
CA ILE A 640 -2.16 11.85 16.31
C ILE A 640 -1.38 13.01 16.93
N ARG A 641 -0.08 12.82 17.22
CA ARG A 641 0.79 13.90 17.71
C ARG A 641 0.96 15.05 16.74
N LYS A 642 0.88 14.77 15.43
CA LYS A 642 0.85 15.78 14.36
C LYS A 642 -0.51 16.47 14.20
N GLY A 643 -1.52 16.10 15.00
CA GLY A 643 -2.85 16.69 14.97
C GLY A 643 -3.75 16.20 13.84
N VAL A 644 -3.40 15.08 13.19
CA VAL A 644 -4.25 14.49 12.14
C VAL A 644 -5.51 13.90 12.77
N LYS A 645 -6.67 14.29 12.22
CA LYS A 645 -7.99 13.82 12.62
C LYS A 645 -8.84 13.55 11.38
N SER A 646 -9.80 12.63 11.50
CA SER A 646 -10.85 12.43 10.50
C SER A 646 -11.97 13.48 10.67
N SER A 647 -12.83 13.62 9.67
CA SER A 647 -14.01 14.51 9.71
C SER A 647 -14.97 14.18 10.85
N LEU A 648 -15.17 12.89 11.16
CA LEU A 648 -16.04 12.44 12.25
C LEU A 648 -15.44 12.58 13.65
N PHE A 649 -14.16 12.96 13.76
CA PHE A 649 -13.48 12.98 15.05
C PHE A 649 -14.17 13.88 16.08
N GLU A 650 -14.53 15.11 15.71
CA GLU A 650 -15.12 16.06 16.65
C GLU A 650 -16.53 15.62 17.08
N SER A 651 -17.32 15.03 16.18
CA SER A 651 -18.62 14.45 16.54
C SER A 651 -18.48 13.23 17.44
N ASN A 652 -17.51 12.33 17.17
CA ASN A 652 -17.24 11.18 18.04
C ASN A 652 -16.73 11.63 19.42
N LYS A 653 -16.02 12.76 19.49
CA LYS A 653 -15.52 13.32 20.75
C LYS A 653 -16.65 13.75 21.69
N GLU A 654 -17.81 14.17 21.18
CA GLU A 654 -18.98 14.48 22.02
C GLU A 654 -19.37 13.28 22.91
N ILE A 655 -19.20 12.06 22.42
CA ILE A 655 -19.50 10.81 23.15
C ILE A 655 -18.64 10.71 24.41
N ILE A 656 -17.34 10.96 24.30
CA ILE A 656 -16.45 10.88 25.45
C ILE A 656 -16.57 12.10 26.37
N ASP A 657 -16.83 13.28 25.81
CA ASP A 657 -17.05 14.49 26.60
C ASP A 657 -18.28 14.33 27.52
N GLN A 658 -19.35 13.69 27.03
CA GLN A 658 -20.51 13.31 27.84
C GLN A 658 -20.12 12.36 28.98
N ILE A 659 -19.43 11.25 28.69
CA ILE A 659 -18.99 10.28 29.70
C ILE A 659 -18.09 10.93 30.76
N LEU A 660 -17.16 11.79 30.34
CA LEU A 660 -16.21 12.42 31.25
C LEU A 660 -16.82 13.55 32.07
N SER A 661 -17.90 14.18 31.59
CA SER A 661 -18.65 15.21 32.33
C SER A 661 -19.35 14.66 33.57
N GLU A 662 -19.66 13.36 33.58
CA GLU A 662 -20.25 12.69 34.74
C GLU A 662 -19.23 12.47 35.86
N LYS A 663 -19.73 12.50 37.11
CA LYS A 663 -18.92 12.17 38.29
C LYS A 663 -18.31 10.77 38.13
N PRO A 664 -17.05 10.53 38.52
CA PRO A 664 -16.38 9.24 38.30
C PRO A 664 -17.15 8.00 38.76
N LYS A 665 -17.98 8.12 39.81
CA LYS A 665 -18.82 7.03 40.34
C LYS A 665 -20.04 6.69 39.47
N ASN A 666 -20.44 7.58 38.56
CA ASN A 666 -21.63 7.44 37.72
C ASN A 666 -21.27 7.09 36.28
N ARG A 667 -19.98 7.07 35.93
CA ARG A 667 -19.55 6.86 34.55
C ARG A 667 -19.78 5.42 34.12
N ILE A 668 -20.50 5.27 33.01
CA ILE A 668 -20.68 3.98 32.34
C ILE A 668 -19.37 3.37 31.80
N ILE A 669 -18.37 4.21 31.52
CA ILE A 669 -17.04 3.79 31.09
C ILE A 669 -16.00 4.46 31.99
N SER A 670 -15.16 3.62 32.60
CA SER A 670 -14.04 4.01 33.45
C SER A 670 -12.72 3.48 32.89
N PHE A 671 -11.62 4.07 33.31
CA PHE A 671 -10.27 3.66 32.90
C PHE A 671 -9.51 3.05 34.08
N SER A 672 -8.85 1.91 33.85
CA SER A 672 -8.08 1.18 34.86
C SER A 672 -7.05 2.07 35.59
N LYS A 673 -6.92 1.89 36.91
CA LYS A 673 -5.87 2.57 37.71
C LYS A 673 -4.45 2.18 37.31
N LYS A 674 -4.28 1.05 36.62
CA LYS A 674 -3.00 0.64 36.02
C LYS A 674 -2.57 1.60 34.89
N ASN A 675 -3.50 2.38 34.33
CA ASN A 675 -3.24 3.42 33.36
C ASN A 675 -2.62 4.68 34.00
N LYS A 676 -1.55 4.58 34.79
CA LYS A 676 -0.73 5.74 35.21
C LYS A 676 0.00 6.31 33.99
N VAL A 677 -0.77 6.90 33.11
CA VAL A 677 -0.35 7.48 31.85
C VAL A 677 -0.34 8.99 32.03
N ASN A 678 0.65 9.69 31.49
CA ASN A 678 0.66 11.14 31.52
C ASN A 678 -0.53 11.70 30.71
N SER A 679 -0.88 12.97 30.93
CA SER A 679 -2.05 13.59 30.31
C SER A 679 -1.98 13.60 28.78
N GLU A 680 -0.78 13.65 28.20
CA GLU A 680 -0.55 13.62 26.76
C GLU A 680 -0.83 12.25 26.16
N SER A 681 -0.27 11.18 26.72
CA SER A 681 -0.50 9.82 26.24
C SER A 681 -1.94 9.35 26.50
N PHE A 682 -2.61 9.87 27.54
CA PHE A 682 -4.06 9.71 27.70
C PHE A 682 -4.81 10.31 26.50
N LYS A 683 -4.53 11.55 26.10
CA LYS A 683 -5.16 12.20 24.94
C LYS A 683 -4.89 11.46 23.63
N GLU A 684 -3.68 10.95 23.45
CA GLU A 684 -3.32 10.15 22.27
C GLU A 684 -4.16 8.87 22.19
N LYS A 685 -4.27 8.14 23.30
CA LYS A 685 -5.06 6.91 23.38
C LYS A 685 -6.55 7.18 23.17
N ILE A 686 -7.10 8.21 23.80
CA ILE A 686 -8.48 8.62 23.55
C ILE A 686 -8.71 8.95 22.08
N SER A 687 -7.80 9.71 21.46
CA SER A 687 -7.93 10.07 20.04
C SER A 687 -7.98 8.85 19.13
N LEU A 688 -7.25 7.78 19.47
CA LEU A 688 -7.32 6.50 18.76
C LEU A 688 -8.69 5.82 18.92
N LEU A 689 -9.28 5.84 20.12
CA LEU A 689 -10.58 5.20 20.38
C LEU A 689 -11.76 5.91 19.70
N LEU A 690 -11.58 7.19 19.35
CA LEU A 690 -12.56 8.00 18.61
C LEU A 690 -12.43 7.87 17.09
N ASP A 691 -11.37 7.21 16.60
CA ASP A 691 -11.08 7.10 15.19
C ASP A 691 -12.14 6.24 14.46
N PRO A 692 -12.82 6.75 13.41
CA PRO A 692 -13.67 5.93 12.56
C PRO A 692 -12.85 4.83 11.88
N GLN A 693 -13.38 3.60 11.85
CA GLN A 693 -12.75 2.47 11.20
C GLN A 693 -13.50 2.06 9.93
N THR A 694 -12.76 1.61 8.92
CA THR A 694 -13.27 0.87 7.76
C THR A 694 -12.66 -0.53 7.81
N CYS A 695 -13.48 -1.58 7.67
CA CYS A 695 -13.09 -2.96 7.99
C CYS A 695 -12.44 -3.10 9.38
N GLY A 696 -13.03 -2.45 10.38
CA GLY A 696 -12.48 -2.43 11.73
C GLY A 696 -12.59 -3.76 12.48
N PRO A 697 -12.13 -3.79 13.73
CA PRO A 697 -12.17 -4.99 14.55
C PRO A 697 -13.60 -5.39 14.94
N LEU A 698 -13.82 -6.70 15.04
CA LEU A 698 -14.86 -7.24 15.91
C LEU A 698 -14.46 -7.03 17.38
N LEU A 699 -15.45 -6.68 18.20
CA LEU A 699 -15.40 -6.57 19.66
C LEU A 699 -16.39 -7.57 20.26
N ILE A 700 -15.93 -8.41 21.18
CA ILE A 700 -16.77 -9.40 21.86
C ILE A 700 -16.67 -9.26 23.39
N SER A 701 -17.77 -9.56 24.07
CA SER A 701 -17.88 -9.72 25.53
C SER A 701 -18.08 -11.20 25.83
N CYS A 702 -17.22 -11.78 26.68
CA CYS A 702 -17.30 -13.19 27.07
C CYS A 702 -16.71 -13.45 28.47
N ASP A 703 -16.95 -14.64 29.01
CA ASP A 703 -16.38 -15.06 30.28
C ASP A 703 -14.82 -15.09 30.23
N PRO A 704 -14.11 -14.62 31.28
CA PRO A 704 -12.65 -14.65 31.35
C PRO A 704 -12.00 -16.01 31.09
N LYS A 705 -12.70 -17.12 31.38
CA LYS A 705 -12.16 -18.48 31.17
C LYS A 705 -11.79 -18.77 29.70
N TYR A 706 -12.34 -18.02 28.75
CA TYR A 706 -12.06 -18.20 27.32
C TYR A 706 -10.87 -17.41 26.79
N GLU A 707 -10.31 -16.49 27.56
CA GLU A 707 -9.20 -15.62 27.13
C GLU A 707 -8.04 -16.45 26.55
N SER A 708 -7.62 -17.49 27.28
CA SER A 708 -6.50 -18.35 26.91
C SER A 708 -6.70 -19.11 25.59
N PHE A 709 -7.94 -19.35 25.16
CA PHE A 709 -8.27 -20.06 23.93
C PHE A 709 -8.36 -19.14 22.70
N LEU A 710 -8.41 -17.83 22.91
CA LEU A 710 -8.59 -16.82 21.85
C LEU A 710 -7.34 -15.95 21.63
N ASN A 711 -6.32 -16.06 22.49
CA ASN A 711 -5.16 -15.17 22.57
C ASN A 711 -4.32 -14.94 21.29
N ASP A 712 -4.40 -15.82 20.29
CA ASP A 712 -3.59 -15.67 19.06
C ASP A 712 -4.16 -14.62 18.09
N GLU A 713 -5.50 -14.53 17.98
CA GLU A 713 -6.19 -13.60 17.07
C GLU A 713 -6.96 -12.50 17.82
N TRP A 714 -7.11 -12.64 19.15
CA TRP A 714 -7.82 -11.69 20.01
C TRP A 714 -6.95 -11.15 21.13
N TYR A 715 -7.22 -9.92 21.58
CA TYR A 715 -6.55 -9.34 22.75
C TYR A 715 -7.52 -8.59 23.65
N LYS A 716 -7.34 -8.74 24.98
CA LYS A 716 -8.16 -8.08 26.00
C LYS A 716 -7.92 -6.58 26.03
N VAL A 717 -9.00 -5.80 26.06
CA VAL A 717 -8.98 -4.32 26.14
C VAL A 717 -9.74 -3.74 27.32
N GLY A 718 -10.52 -4.57 28.02
CA GLY A 718 -11.28 -4.14 29.19
C GLY A 718 -12.05 -5.29 29.83
N GLU A 719 -12.86 -4.93 30.81
CA GLU A 719 -13.72 -5.85 31.54
C GLU A 719 -15.01 -5.14 31.99
N VAL A 720 -16.06 -5.93 32.16
CA VAL A 720 -17.39 -5.48 32.58
C VAL A 720 -17.47 -5.55 34.10
N ILE A 721 -17.82 -4.43 34.71
CA ILE A 721 -17.91 -4.22 36.15
C ILE A 721 -19.32 -3.76 36.55
N ASN A 722 -19.59 -3.68 37.85
CA ASN A 722 -20.78 -3.01 38.38
C ASN A 722 -20.50 -1.53 38.60
#